data_AF-A0A1Q3B5X6-F1
#
_entry.id   AF-A0A1Q3B5X6-F1
#
_cell.length_a   1.000
_cell.length_b   1.000
_cell.length_c   1.000
_cell.angle_alpha   90.00
_cell.angle_beta   90.00
_cell.angle_gamma   90.00
#
_symmetry.space_group_name_H-M   'P 1'
#
loop_
_entity.id
_entity.type
_entity.pdbx_description
1 polymer ?
#
loop_
_entity_poly.entity_id
_entity_poly.type
_entity_poly.pdbx_seq_one_letter_code
_entity_poly.pdbx_strand_id
1 'polypeptide(L)'
;MLWQRNFWAVLLVFIGVVSVGDNLYTVEGRPHRILLDSDVDTDDFFALLYLLKLNRSEFELEAVTISTNAWTNAGHAVNHIYDILYMMDRDDVAVGVGGEGGILEDGTILPDVGGYLPLIEQGNSTSGYCRYRQAIPIGLGGRLDGDANFGFRKAFLPQGSRKYTPLRQPTAQQKNVKHIYIMGGGVRSRNPTGCCPKNASSTCRPKQCGDPGNLSTDYTSNPYAEFNIFADPFAAYQVFHSGIPLTLVPLDATNTIPVNEKFFKAFEQSQDTYEAQYCFKSLKMARDTWFDDQFYTSYFMWDSFASGVAVSIMRNSHNHDGENEFAEMEYMNVTVITSNKPYGISDGSNPLFDGRMVPKFNLKRGGVHSGHVQTGLRDPFCIVENGKGICKDGYTEEITGPEAVTVHVATNARPNQDTGSVLDREFFKSFLDVLNRSEHSGRFNFTKQFPYYKEVLYKPDFATKKLGKPVVFDMDMSAGDFLALFYLLKVPVEVINLKAIIVSPTGWANAATIDVVYDILHMMGRDDIPVGLGDFFALNQSDPNSSVVGDCNYVKAVPHGSGGFLDSDTLYGLARSMPRSPRRYTAENSVKYGAPRDTDHPEFRQPRALEVWESTLKTLDSDSKITILTNGPLTNLAKIVSSEKNASSMVQDVYIVGGHIDHFYKDKGNLINVPSNEFAEFNMFLDPLAAKTVFESALEVTIVPLRIQRRVSSYLETLKSLHKTKKTPEALFTHRLLSRLYRLQQKHYRYHHMDTFLGEILGAVVLAGDHSYLNLTFRIESVKVVAEGVESTDGQMLIDKQQGKLVKVLDNVDPKAYYHLFAYQLGNERQSAVLASFDAQKRMWCEPLKEFV
;
A
#
# COMPACT_ATOMS: atom_id res chain seq x y z
N MET A 1 -3.19 -20.30 71.34
CA MET A 1 -3.92 -20.96 72.44
C MET A 1 -4.14 -19.91 73.51
N LEU A 2 -5.28 -19.65 74.14
CA LEU A 2 -6.61 -20.23 74.33
C LEU A 2 -7.06 -19.36 75.55
N TRP A 3 -8.25 -18.84 75.79
CA TRP A 3 -9.60 -19.05 75.31
C TRP A 3 -10.44 -17.97 76.05
N GLN A 4 -11.58 -17.58 75.49
CA GLN A 4 -12.75 -17.02 76.18
C GLN A 4 -12.59 -15.76 77.05
N ARG A 5 -12.93 -14.60 76.45
CA ARG A 5 -13.81 -13.58 77.04
C ARG A 5 -14.04 -12.47 76.00
N ASN A 6 -15.23 -12.44 75.40
CA ASN A 6 -15.93 -11.25 74.87
C ASN A 6 -17.24 -11.69 74.21
N PHE A 7 -18.27 -11.94 75.03
CA PHE A 7 -19.63 -12.27 74.59
C PHE A 7 -20.63 -11.13 74.90
N TRP A 8 -20.17 -9.87 74.98
CA TRP A 8 -21.04 -8.74 75.35
C TRP A 8 -20.74 -7.45 74.56
N ALA A 9 -20.58 -7.57 73.23
CA ALA A 9 -20.54 -6.42 72.31
C ALA A 9 -21.37 -6.62 71.03
N VAL A 10 -22.27 -7.62 70.99
CA VAL A 10 -23.02 -8.00 69.76
C VAL A 10 -24.51 -7.64 69.82
N LEU A 11 -25.02 -7.03 70.91
CA LEU A 11 -26.47 -6.84 71.08
C LEU A 11 -26.99 -5.39 70.98
N LEU A 12 -26.27 -4.45 70.36
CA LEU A 12 -26.67 -3.04 70.30
C LEU A 12 -26.62 -2.35 68.92
N VAL A 13 -26.65 -3.09 67.80
CA VAL A 13 -26.79 -2.48 66.45
C VAL A 13 -27.89 -3.14 65.59
N PHE A 14 -28.72 -4.02 66.15
CA PHE A 14 -29.71 -4.80 65.37
C PHE A 14 -31.18 -4.33 65.46
N ILE A 15 -31.45 -3.06 65.80
CA ILE A 15 -32.82 -2.53 65.73
C ILE A 15 -32.80 -1.16 65.04
N GLY A 16 -33.25 -1.15 63.79
CA GLY A 16 -33.79 0.04 63.14
C GLY A 16 -33.12 0.46 61.84
N VAL A 17 -33.35 -0.27 60.74
CA VAL A 17 -33.82 0.28 59.45
C VAL A 17 -34.51 -0.85 58.68
N VAL A 18 -35.84 -0.89 58.74
CA VAL A 18 -36.69 -1.49 57.71
C VAL A 18 -37.28 -0.31 56.95
N SER A 19 -36.78 -0.03 55.75
CA SER A 19 -37.51 0.63 54.65
C SER A 19 -36.57 1.03 53.50
N VAL A 20 -36.94 0.62 52.29
CA VAL A 20 -36.38 0.98 50.97
C VAL A 20 -35.06 0.30 50.61
N GLY A 21 -35.14 -1.01 50.37
CA GLY A 21 -34.23 -1.66 49.41
C GLY A 21 -34.78 -1.44 48.01
N ASP A 22 -34.35 -0.35 47.35
CA ASP A 22 -34.40 -0.31 45.90
C ASP A 22 -33.36 -1.31 45.37
N ASN A 23 -33.86 -2.24 44.57
CA ASN A 23 -33.11 -3.19 43.78
C ASN A 23 -32.08 -2.47 42.89
N LEU A 24 -30.86 -2.25 43.38
CA LEU A 24 -29.68 -2.08 42.54
C LEU A 24 -29.29 -3.45 41.97
N TYR A 25 -30.09 -3.96 41.05
CA TYR A 25 -29.57 -4.88 40.03
C TYR A 25 -28.68 -4.04 39.11
N THR A 26 -27.40 -3.89 39.46
CA THR A 26 -26.38 -3.62 38.45
C THR A 26 -26.32 -4.85 37.54
N VAL A 27 -27.15 -4.86 36.51
CA VAL A 27 -26.88 -5.68 35.33
C VAL A 27 -25.65 -5.03 34.69
N GLU A 28 -24.46 -5.51 35.02
CA GLU A 28 -23.27 -5.26 34.20
C GLU A 28 -23.57 -5.87 32.81
N GLY A 29 -24.12 -5.04 31.93
CA GLY A 29 -24.30 -5.39 30.52
C GLY A 29 -22.92 -5.70 29.94
N ARG A 30 -22.80 -6.84 29.27
CA ARG A 30 -21.58 -7.13 28.49
C ARG A 30 -21.47 -6.10 27.37
N PRO A 31 -20.27 -5.57 27.09
CA PRO A 31 -20.09 -4.56 26.04
C PRO A 31 -20.49 -5.10 24.67
N HIS A 32 -20.90 -4.19 23.79
CA HIS A 32 -21.07 -4.45 22.37
C HIS A 32 -19.69 -4.70 21.74
N ARG A 33 -19.50 -5.91 21.25
CA ARG A 33 -18.23 -6.33 20.64
C ARG A 33 -18.21 -5.97 19.16
N ILE A 34 -17.15 -5.29 18.74
CA ILE A 34 -16.98 -4.77 17.38
C ILE A 34 -15.78 -5.44 16.73
N LEU A 35 -15.97 -5.89 15.49
CA LEU A 35 -14.90 -6.19 14.56
C LEU A 35 -15.01 -5.15 13.44
N LEU A 36 -13.93 -4.42 13.20
CA LEU A 36 -13.84 -3.40 12.17
C LEU A 36 -13.13 -4.01 10.95
N ASP A 37 -13.82 -4.12 9.82
CA ASP A 37 -13.19 -4.37 8.53
C ASP A 37 -12.94 -3.03 7.83
N SER A 38 -11.75 -2.83 7.28
CA SER A 38 -11.28 -1.53 6.81
C SER A 38 -10.31 -1.71 5.66
N ASP A 39 -10.35 -0.81 4.68
CA ASP A 39 -9.33 -0.73 3.64
C ASP A 39 -8.27 0.35 3.92
N VAL A 40 -8.34 0.96 5.11
CA VAL A 40 -7.26 1.67 5.79
C VAL A 40 -6.87 2.97 5.09
N ASP A 41 -7.80 3.61 4.40
CA ASP A 41 -7.65 4.98 3.90
C ASP A 41 -7.78 6.00 5.06
N THR A 42 -7.71 7.28 4.69
CA THR A 42 -7.60 8.39 5.61
C THR A 42 -8.82 8.52 6.51
N ASP A 43 -10.03 8.33 5.98
CA ASP A 43 -11.29 8.39 6.71
C ASP A 43 -11.58 7.11 7.52
N ASP A 44 -11.04 5.95 7.16
CA ASP A 44 -11.03 4.77 8.03
C ASP A 44 -10.29 5.04 9.35
N PHE A 45 -9.19 5.80 9.32
CA PHE A 45 -8.49 6.16 10.56
C PHE A 45 -9.39 6.98 11.47
N PHE A 46 -10.24 7.83 10.90
CA PHE A 46 -11.16 8.65 11.68
C PHE A 46 -12.23 7.77 12.32
N ALA A 47 -12.73 6.76 11.58
CA ALA A 47 -13.64 5.75 12.09
C ALA A 47 -13.01 4.92 13.23
N LEU A 48 -11.81 4.39 13.02
CA LEU A 48 -11.07 3.63 14.02
C LEU A 48 -10.83 4.46 15.29
N LEU A 49 -10.31 5.68 15.14
CA LEU A 49 -10.03 6.55 16.29
C LEU A 49 -11.31 6.94 17.04
N TYR A 50 -12.41 7.20 16.33
CA TYR A 50 -13.72 7.42 16.95
C TYR A 50 -14.17 6.20 17.77
N LEU A 51 -14.06 4.97 17.23
CA LEU A 51 -14.41 3.74 17.95
C LEU A 51 -13.50 3.48 19.16
N LEU A 52 -12.20 3.77 19.06
CA LEU A 52 -11.24 3.60 20.15
C LEU A 52 -11.48 4.56 21.33
N LYS A 53 -12.18 5.68 21.08
CA LYS A 53 -12.55 6.70 22.07
C LYS A 53 -13.85 6.42 22.81
N LEU A 54 -14.62 5.44 22.36
CA LEU A 54 -15.87 5.07 23.03
C LEU A 54 -15.61 4.44 24.40
N ASN A 55 -16.63 4.50 25.27
CA ASN A 55 -16.56 3.92 26.60
C ASN A 55 -16.41 2.39 26.50
N ARG A 56 -15.31 1.87 27.05
CA ARG A 56 -14.96 0.44 26.97
C ARG A 56 -15.92 -0.48 27.72
N SER A 57 -16.64 0.03 28.72
CA SER A 57 -17.69 -0.72 29.41
C SER A 57 -18.93 -0.93 28.54
N GLU A 58 -19.08 -0.13 27.48
CA GLU A 58 -20.20 -0.17 26.55
C GLU A 58 -19.80 -0.78 25.21
N PHE A 59 -18.60 -0.48 24.70
CA PHE A 59 -18.10 -0.91 23.40
C PHE A 59 -16.70 -1.52 23.51
N GLU A 60 -16.53 -2.71 22.97
CA GLU A 60 -15.27 -3.43 22.94
C GLU A 60 -14.87 -3.71 21.48
N LEU A 61 -13.93 -2.92 20.94
CA LEU A 61 -13.27 -3.25 19.68
C LEU A 61 -12.34 -4.46 19.93
N GLU A 62 -12.71 -5.62 19.40
CA GLU A 62 -11.93 -6.87 19.54
C GLU A 62 -10.84 -6.96 18.47
N ALA A 63 -11.12 -6.47 17.27
CA ALA A 63 -10.29 -6.72 16.10
C ALA A 63 -10.46 -5.70 14.99
N VAL A 64 -9.39 -5.54 14.21
CA VAL A 64 -9.38 -4.88 12.91
C VAL A 64 -8.97 -5.91 11.85
N THR A 65 -9.77 -6.08 10.80
CA THR A 65 -9.40 -6.81 9.59
C THR A 65 -9.14 -5.84 8.46
N ILE A 66 -8.11 -6.11 7.67
CA ILE A 66 -7.62 -5.21 6.63
C ILE A 66 -7.88 -5.85 5.26
N SER A 67 -8.68 -5.18 4.44
CA SER A 67 -8.87 -5.49 3.02
C SER A 67 -7.97 -4.57 2.18
N THR A 68 -7.23 -5.15 1.23
CA THR A 68 -6.18 -4.46 0.48
C THR A 68 -6.39 -4.56 -1.04
N ASN A 69 -7.59 -4.97 -1.43
CA ASN A 69 -8.04 -4.98 -2.82
C ASN A 69 -8.45 -3.58 -3.33
N ALA A 70 -8.43 -2.57 -2.46
CA ALA A 70 -8.85 -1.19 -2.74
C ALA A 70 -7.74 -0.16 -2.45
N TRP A 71 -7.97 0.77 -1.52
CA TRP A 71 -7.23 2.03 -1.34
C TRP A 71 -5.87 1.93 -0.64
N THR A 72 -5.50 0.79 -0.06
CA THR A 72 -4.18 0.59 0.54
C THR A 72 -3.46 -0.68 0.12
N ASN A 73 -2.17 -0.71 0.42
CA ASN A 73 -1.33 -1.89 0.31
C ASN A 73 -1.03 -2.50 1.69
N ALA A 74 -1.11 -3.82 1.76
CA ALA A 74 -1.09 -4.60 2.99
C ALA A 74 0.10 -4.31 3.92
N GLY A 75 1.31 -4.17 3.36
CA GLY A 75 2.52 -3.95 4.15
C GLY A 75 2.55 -2.59 4.84
N HIS A 76 1.93 -1.57 4.26
CA HIS A 76 1.84 -0.25 4.84
C HIS A 76 0.67 -0.15 5.82
N ALA A 77 -0.51 -0.65 5.43
CA ALA A 77 -1.72 -0.67 6.25
C ALA A 77 -1.51 -1.34 7.62
N VAL A 78 -0.90 -2.54 7.65
CA VAL A 78 -0.66 -3.26 8.92
C VAL A 78 0.22 -2.48 9.89
N ASN A 79 1.25 -1.82 9.38
CA ASN A 79 2.18 -1.04 10.20
C ASN A 79 1.51 0.24 10.72
N HIS A 80 0.66 0.86 9.90
CA HIS A 80 -0.10 2.05 10.27
C HIS A 80 -1.09 1.75 11.40
N ILE A 81 -1.86 0.67 11.28
CA ILE A 81 -2.80 0.24 12.34
C ILE A 81 -2.04 -0.10 13.62
N TYR A 82 -0.89 -0.78 13.55
CA TYR A 82 -0.07 -1.01 14.74
C TYR A 82 0.42 0.27 15.41
N ASP A 83 0.79 1.30 14.65
CA ASP A 83 1.26 2.57 15.19
C ASP A 83 0.10 3.37 15.84
N ILE A 84 -1.10 3.34 15.25
CA ILE A 84 -2.33 3.91 15.86
C ILE A 84 -2.69 3.18 17.16
N LEU A 85 -2.76 1.86 17.14
CA LEU A 85 -3.12 1.07 18.33
C LEU A 85 -2.10 1.26 19.45
N TYR A 86 -0.82 1.39 19.12
CA TYR A 86 0.22 1.69 20.10
C TYR A 86 0.03 3.07 20.74
N MET A 87 -0.25 4.11 19.93
CA MET A 87 -0.59 5.46 20.39
C MET A 87 -1.77 5.43 21.36
N MET A 88 -2.82 4.67 21.03
CA MET A 88 -4.08 4.60 21.79
C MET A 88 -4.06 3.68 23.01
N ASP A 89 -2.92 3.02 23.31
CA ASP A 89 -2.84 1.96 24.33
C ASP A 89 -3.81 0.80 24.09
N ARG A 90 -3.85 0.34 22.84
CA ARG A 90 -4.76 -0.70 22.37
C ARG A 90 -4.06 -1.83 21.62
N ASP A 91 -2.86 -2.20 22.09
CA ASP A 91 -2.13 -3.36 21.56
C ASP A 91 -2.86 -4.70 21.83
N ASP A 92 -3.91 -4.70 22.67
CA ASP A 92 -4.84 -5.82 22.87
C ASP A 92 -5.71 -6.11 21.63
N VAL A 93 -5.94 -5.13 20.76
CA VAL A 93 -6.76 -5.31 19.55
C VAL A 93 -6.00 -6.14 18.52
N ALA A 94 -6.60 -7.26 18.13
CA ALA A 94 -6.05 -8.14 17.11
C ALA A 94 -6.15 -7.49 15.71
N VAL A 95 -5.15 -7.72 14.85
CA VAL A 95 -5.12 -7.17 13.49
C VAL A 95 -4.94 -8.30 12.48
N GLY A 96 -5.90 -8.47 11.58
CA GLY A 96 -5.87 -9.42 10.46
C GLY A 96 -5.57 -8.70 9.15
N VAL A 97 -4.80 -9.30 8.24
CA VAL A 97 -4.42 -8.69 6.96
C VAL A 97 -4.63 -9.67 5.83
N GLY A 98 -5.71 -9.45 5.07
CA GLY A 98 -6.06 -10.25 3.89
C GLY A 98 -6.09 -11.77 4.12
N GLY A 99 -6.53 -12.46 3.09
CA GLY A 99 -6.66 -13.89 3.03
C GLY A 99 -5.63 -14.50 2.10
N GLU A 100 -4.79 -15.34 2.67
CA GLU A 100 -3.73 -16.07 1.99
C GLU A 100 -4.20 -17.39 1.35
N GLY A 101 -5.45 -17.78 1.54
CA GLY A 101 -6.06 -18.97 0.94
C GLY A 101 -6.30 -18.82 -0.56
N GLY A 102 -6.47 -19.96 -1.23
CA GLY A 102 -6.80 -20.00 -2.66
C GLY A 102 -8.28 -20.32 -2.91
N ILE A 103 -8.77 -19.99 -4.10
CA ILE A 103 -10.03 -20.52 -4.63
C ILE A 103 -9.69 -21.56 -5.69
N LEU A 104 -10.20 -22.77 -5.51
CA LEU A 104 -9.98 -23.87 -6.46
C LEU A 104 -10.74 -23.64 -7.78
N GLU A 105 -10.39 -24.42 -8.80
CA GLU A 105 -11.03 -24.32 -10.12
C GLU A 105 -12.53 -24.60 -10.11
N ASP A 106 -13.02 -25.42 -9.18
CA ASP A 106 -14.45 -25.67 -8.99
C ASP A 106 -15.18 -24.57 -8.19
N GLY A 107 -14.45 -23.55 -7.73
CA GLY A 107 -14.96 -22.46 -6.90
C GLY A 107 -15.02 -22.78 -5.41
N THR A 108 -14.43 -23.88 -4.95
CA THR A 108 -14.27 -24.15 -3.51
C THR A 108 -13.36 -23.09 -2.90
N ILE A 109 -13.89 -22.33 -1.95
CA ILE A 109 -13.16 -21.35 -1.14
C ILE A 109 -12.39 -22.11 -0.06
N LEU A 110 -11.05 -22.08 -0.12
CA LEU A 110 -10.22 -22.64 0.94
C LEU A 110 -10.25 -21.73 2.18
N PRO A 111 -9.82 -22.21 3.36
CA PRO A 111 -9.68 -21.34 4.53
C PRO A 111 -8.81 -20.11 4.25
N ASP A 112 -9.12 -19.01 4.93
CA ASP A 112 -8.36 -17.76 4.88
C ASP A 112 -8.33 -17.10 3.49
N VAL A 113 -9.40 -17.11 2.69
CA VAL A 113 -9.46 -16.42 1.37
C VAL A 113 -10.00 -14.98 1.51
N GLY A 114 -9.48 -14.05 0.71
CA GLY A 114 -10.08 -12.72 0.49
C GLY A 114 -9.10 -11.56 0.67
N GLY A 115 -9.55 -10.32 0.52
CA GLY A 115 -8.81 -9.12 0.95
C GLY A 115 -7.52 -8.77 0.21
N TYR A 116 -7.09 -9.51 -0.82
CA TYR A 116 -5.98 -9.11 -1.72
C TYR A 116 -6.44 -8.90 -3.15
N LEU A 117 -7.30 -9.80 -3.64
CA LEU A 117 -7.91 -9.76 -4.96
C LEU A 117 -9.42 -9.94 -4.79
N PRO A 118 -10.24 -9.42 -5.74
CA PRO A 118 -11.65 -9.72 -5.74
C PRO A 118 -11.89 -11.21 -5.97
N LEU A 119 -12.94 -11.79 -5.37
CA LEU A 119 -13.23 -13.23 -5.43
C LEU A 119 -13.36 -13.76 -6.86
N ILE A 120 -13.74 -12.90 -7.82
CA ILE A 120 -13.84 -13.26 -9.23
C ILE A 120 -12.48 -13.49 -9.91
N GLU A 121 -11.43 -12.78 -9.48
CA GLU A 121 -10.05 -12.91 -10.01
C GLU A 121 -9.19 -13.86 -9.16
N GLN A 122 -9.58 -14.10 -7.90
CA GLN A 122 -8.79 -14.90 -6.97
C GLN A 122 -8.67 -16.36 -7.44
N GLY A 123 -7.42 -16.78 -7.69
CA GLY A 123 -7.04 -18.16 -7.99
C GLY A 123 -6.43 -18.86 -6.77
N ASN A 124 -5.49 -19.76 -7.01
CA ASN A 124 -4.80 -20.53 -5.96
C ASN A 124 -3.60 -19.79 -5.31
N SER A 125 -3.41 -18.51 -5.65
CA SER A 125 -2.37 -17.60 -5.16
C SER A 125 -2.90 -16.17 -5.10
N THR A 126 -2.20 -15.28 -4.40
CA THR A 126 -2.55 -13.84 -4.31
C THR A 126 -1.99 -13.00 -5.47
N SER A 127 -1.57 -13.64 -6.57
CA SER A 127 -1.19 -13.00 -7.83
C SER A 127 -2.38 -13.01 -8.79
N GLY A 128 -2.69 -11.89 -9.42
CA GLY A 128 -3.85 -11.81 -10.29
C GLY A 128 -4.07 -10.42 -10.86
N TYR A 129 -5.00 -10.32 -11.80
CA TYR A 129 -5.35 -9.04 -12.42
C TYR A 129 -6.02 -8.10 -11.41
N CYS A 130 -5.95 -6.81 -11.72
CA CYS A 130 -6.42 -5.72 -10.87
C CYS A 130 -7.66 -5.03 -11.43
N ARG A 131 -8.44 -5.70 -12.30
CA ARG A 131 -9.67 -5.23 -12.97
C ARG A 131 -10.36 -4.02 -12.31
N TYR A 132 -10.89 -4.20 -11.10
CA TYR A 132 -11.62 -3.13 -10.39
C TYR A 132 -10.70 -2.11 -9.74
N ARG A 133 -9.56 -2.57 -9.21
CA ARG A 133 -8.54 -1.74 -8.57
C ARG A 133 -7.87 -0.77 -9.56
N GLN A 134 -7.99 -0.96 -10.87
CA GLN A 134 -7.57 0.02 -11.89
C GLN A 134 -8.27 1.37 -11.74
N ALA A 135 -9.48 1.40 -11.17
CA ALA A 135 -10.20 2.64 -10.88
C ALA A 135 -9.56 3.46 -9.75
N ILE A 136 -8.62 2.91 -8.98
CA ILE A 136 -8.02 3.59 -7.85
C ILE A 136 -6.64 4.14 -8.26
N PRO A 137 -6.42 5.46 -8.15
CA PRO A 137 -5.11 6.06 -8.43
C PRO A 137 -3.99 5.42 -7.61
N ILE A 138 -2.79 5.28 -8.21
CA ILE A 138 -1.64 4.71 -7.48
C ILE A 138 -0.84 5.80 -6.74
N GLY A 139 -0.66 6.96 -7.39
CA GLY A 139 0.16 8.06 -6.89
C GLY A 139 -0.63 9.10 -6.08
N LEU A 140 -0.54 10.36 -6.52
CA LEU A 140 -1.22 11.51 -5.90
C LEU A 140 -2.73 11.31 -5.83
N GLY A 141 -3.32 11.54 -4.65
CA GLY A 141 -4.75 11.33 -4.37
C GLY A 141 -5.17 9.86 -4.40
N GLY A 142 -4.22 8.94 -4.21
CA GLY A 142 -4.42 7.50 -4.34
C GLY A 142 -3.65 6.69 -3.31
N ARG A 143 -3.32 5.44 -3.66
CA ARG A 143 -2.75 4.45 -2.74
C ARG A 143 -1.45 4.90 -2.05
N LEU A 144 -0.55 5.59 -2.75
CA LEU A 144 0.68 6.14 -2.16
C LEU A 144 0.38 7.12 -1.02
N ASP A 145 -0.58 8.01 -1.25
CA ASP A 145 -1.00 8.98 -0.24
C ASP A 145 -1.70 8.29 0.93
N GLY A 146 -2.55 7.29 0.70
CA GLY A 146 -3.16 6.46 1.75
C GLY A 146 -2.12 5.70 2.59
N ASP A 147 -1.24 4.94 1.94
CA ASP A 147 -0.21 4.10 2.57
C ASP A 147 0.76 4.88 3.48
N ALA A 148 1.12 6.10 3.05
CA ALA A 148 2.00 6.99 3.80
C ALA A 148 1.24 8.00 4.67
N ASN A 149 -0.09 8.08 4.52
CA ASN A 149 -0.94 9.17 5.01
C ASN A 149 -0.35 10.54 4.67
N PHE A 150 -0.13 10.77 3.37
CA PHE A 150 0.53 11.96 2.80
C PHE A 150 1.96 12.19 3.33
N GLY A 151 2.60 11.17 3.89
CA GLY A 151 3.91 11.25 4.56
C GLY A 151 3.83 11.58 6.06
N PHE A 152 2.64 11.90 6.56
CA PHE A 152 2.46 12.36 7.93
C PHE A 152 2.56 11.23 8.95
N ARG A 153 2.23 9.99 8.56
CA ARG A 153 2.31 8.81 9.43
C ARG A 153 3.66 8.71 10.12
N LYS A 154 4.75 8.85 9.35
CA LYS A 154 6.12 8.76 9.86
C LYS A 154 6.54 9.96 10.74
N ALA A 155 5.91 11.11 10.58
CA ALA A 155 6.20 12.30 11.37
C ALA A 155 5.57 12.23 12.76
N PHE A 156 4.36 11.67 12.83
CA PHE A 156 3.48 11.85 13.97
C PHE A 156 3.29 10.60 14.80
N LEU A 157 3.02 9.45 14.17
CA LEU A 157 2.66 8.27 14.94
C LEU A 157 3.88 7.67 15.64
N PRO A 158 3.74 7.28 16.92
CA PRO A 158 4.77 6.55 17.64
C PRO A 158 4.94 5.14 17.06
N GLN A 159 6.10 4.52 17.32
CA GLN A 159 6.37 3.17 16.83
C GLN A 159 6.42 2.16 18.00
N GLY A 160 5.43 1.28 18.04
CA GLY A 160 5.32 0.20 19.02
C GLY A 160 6.19 -1.02 18.72
N SER A 161 6.16 -2.01 19.62
CA SER A 161 6.91 -3.28 19.47
C SER A 161 6.30 -4.26 18.48
N ARG A 162 5.01 -4.12 18.18
CA ARG A 162 4.31 -4.94 17.16
C ARG A 162 4.93 -4.68 15.79
N LYS A 163 4.96 -5.73 14.98
CA LYS A 163 5.44 -5.70 13.60
C LYS A 163 4.86 -6.87 12.83
N TYR A 164 4.70 -6.68 11.53
CA TYR A 164 4.40 -7.75 10.61
C TYR A 164 5.43 -8.89 10.76
N THR A 165 4.93 -10.13 10.74
CA THR A 165 5.78 -11.32 10.76
C THR A 165 5.28 -12.32 9.71
N PRO A 166 6.09 -12.62 8.67
CA PRO A 166 5.69 -13.54 7.62
C PRO A 166 5.23 -14.89 8.17
N LEU A 167 4.18 -15.48 7.58
CA LEU A 167 3.52 -16.72 8.02
C LEU A 167 2.92 -16.72 9.44
N ARG A 168 2.93 -15.59 10.16
CA ARG A 168 2.38 -15.47 11.52
C ARG A 168 1.42 -14.31 11.69
N GLN A 169 1.32 -13.44 10.70
CA GLN A 169 0.31 -12.39 10.67
C GLN A 169 -1.07 -13.06 10.59
N PRO A 170 -2.01 -12.76 11.51
CA PRO A 170 -3.38 -13.23 11.37
C PRO A 170 -3.99 -12.77 10.04
N THR A 171 -4.80 -13.61 9.43
CA THR A 171 -5.44 -13.40 8.11
C THR A 171 -6.93 -13.11 8.27
N ALA A 172 -7.66 -14.04 8.92
CA ALA A 172 -9.09 -13.93 9.17
C ALA A 172 -9.42 -14.14 10.65
N GLN A 173 -10.58 -13.64 11.07
CA GLN A 173 -11.13 -13.95 12.40
C GLN A 173 -12.48 -14.65 12.26
N GLN A 174 -12.58 -15.85 12.82
CA GLN A 174 -13.84 -16.56 12.93
C GLN A 174 -14.56 -16.10 14.19
N LYS A 175 -15.53 -15.21 14.02
CA LYS A 175 -16.39 -14.71 15.09
C LYS A 175 -17.85 -14.90 14.71
N ASN A 176 -18.70 -15.11 15.70
CA ASN A 176 -20.15 -15.17 15.50
C ASN A 176 -20.67 -13.74 15.29
N VAL A 177 -20.85 -13.35 14.03
CA VAL A 177 -21.37 -12.04 13.65
C VAL A 177 -22.89 -12.02 13.83
N LYS A 178 -23.38 -11.05 14.62
CA LYS A 178 -24.82 -10.87 14.88
C LYS A 178 -25.48 -9.90 13.90
N HIS A 179 -24.74 -8.89 13.45
CA HIS A 179 -25.20 -7.80 12.60
C HIS A 179 -24.01 -7.24 11.83
N ILE A 180 -24.23 -6.80 10.59
CA ILE A 180 -23.22 -6.19 9.72
C ILE A 180 -23.61 -4.74 9.43
N TYR A 181 -22.66 -3.82 9.59
CA TYR A 181 -22.81 -2.42 9.20
C TYR A 181 -21.85 -2.16 8.04
N ILE A 182 -22.37 -1.63 6.93
CA ILE A 182 -21.60 -1.45 5.70
C ILE A 182 -21.63 0.03 5.31
N MET A 183 -20.47 0.66 5.19
CA MET A 183 -20.33 1.87 4.38
C MET A 183 -20.09 1.43 2.94
N GLY A 184 -20.92 1.94 2.03
CA GLY A 184 -20.74 1.68 0.60
C GLY A 184 -22.06 1.56 -0.16
N GLY A 185 -21.95 1.48 -1.48
CA GLY A 185 -23.09 1.48 -2.39
C GLY A 185 -23.74 2.85 -2.53
N GLY A 186 -24.60 2.99 -3.54
CA GLY A 186 -25.48 4.14 -3.73
C GLY A 186 -26.80 3.63 -4.29
N VAL A 187 -27.89 3.73 -3.52
CA VAL A 187 -29.17 3.10 -3.84
C VAL A 187 -30.05 4.07 -4.64
N ARG A 188 -30.35 5.22 -4.03
CA ARG A 188 -31.09 6.35 -4.62
C ARG A 188 -30.25 7.63 -4.57
N SER A 189 -28.96 7.51 -4.24
CA SER A 189 -28.00 8.60 -4.17
C SER A 189 -28.11 9.49 -5.41
N ARG A 190 -28.09 10.80 -5.16
CA ARG A 190 -28.00 11.83 -6.19
C ARG A 190 -26.73 12.59 -5.93
N ASN A 191 -25.95 12.85 -6.99
CA ASN A 191 -24.71 13.61 -6.88
C ASN A 191 -24.93 14.92 -6.07
N PRO A 192 -24.27 15.10 -4.91
CA PRO A 192 -24.52 16.21 -3.99
C PRO A 192 -24.00 17.56 -4.49
N THR A 193 -23.03 17.59 -5.41
CA THR A 193 -22.31 18.82 -5.77
C THR A 193 -22.93 19.61 -6.92
N GLY A 194 -23.76 18.96 -7.76
CA GLY A 194 -24.21 19.54 -9.02
C GLY A 194 -23.03 19.73 -9.99
N CYS A 195 -23.16 19.23 -11.22
CA CYS A 195 -22.01 19.16 -12.14
C CYS A 195 -21.56 20.51 -12.73
N CYS A 196 -22.23 21.59 -12.37
CA CYS A 196 -21.96 22.93 -12.91
C CYS A 196 -22.09 23.96 -11.77
N PRO A 197 -21.07 24.82 -11.56
CA PRO A 197 -21.21 26.00 -10.73
C PRO A 197 -22.42 26.85 -11.15
N LYS A 198 -23.04 27.59 -10.22
CA LYS A 198 -24.20 28.45 -10.50
C LYS A 198 -24.00 29.47 -11.65
N ASN A 199 -22.74 29.74 -12.04
CA ASN A 199 -22.36 30.69 -13.11
C ASN A 199 -21.66 30.04 -14.32
N ALA A 200 -21.80 28.72 -14.54
CA ALA A 200 -21.11 28.05 -15.65
C ALA A 200 -21.65 28.45 -17.04
N SER A 201 -20.76 28.59 -18.04
CA SER A 201 -21.13 28.86 -19.44
C SER A 201 -21.90 27.70 -20.07
N SER A 202 -22.54 27.96 -21.22
CA SER A 202 -23.32 26.99 -22.03
C SER A 202 -22.55 25.77 -22.56
N THR A 203 -21.29 25.59 -22.14
CA THR A 203 -20.40 24.47 -22.48
C THR A 203 -20.24 23.46 -21.33
N CYS A 204 -20.78 23.75 -20.13
CA CYS A 204 -20.77 22.78 -19.03
C CYS A 204 -21.67 21.59 -19.39
N ARG A 205 -21.06 20.43 -19.69
CA ARG A 205 -21.82 19.20 -19.96
C ARG A 205 -22.11 18.50 -18.62
N PRO A 206 -23.39 18.20 -18.31
CA PRO A 206 -23.85 17.65 -17.02
C PRO A 206 -23.49 16.16 -16.85
N LYS A 207 -22.21 15.81 -17.08
CA LYS A 207 -21.85 14.41 -17.28
C LYS A 207 -22.08 13.54 -16.07
N GLN A 208 -22.09 14.03 -14.82
CA GLN A 208 -22.21 13.25 -13.57
C GLN A 208 -23.50 13.50 -12.76
N CYS A 209 -24.54 14.05 -13.39
CA CYS A 209 -25.65 14.65 -12.63
C CYS A 209 -26.76 13.62 -12.36
N GLY A 210 -26.86 13.21 -11.10
CA GLY A 210 -27.96 12.37 -10.60
C GLY A 210 -27.71 10.87 -10.63
N ASP A 211 -26.46 10.44 -10.87
CA ASP A 211 -26.11 9.03 -10.87
C ASP A 211 -25.74 8.53 -9.47
N PRO A 212 -26.04 7.26 -9.12
CA PRO A 212 -25.90 6.79 -7.75
C PRO A 212 -24.45 6.58 -7.29
N GLY A 213 -23.51 6.36 -8.20
CA GLY A 213 -22.14 5.95 -7.91
C GLY A 213 -21.11 7.08 -7.74
N ASN A 214 -19.88 6.72 -7.34
CA ASN A 214 -18.77 7.66 -7.11
C ASN A 214 -17.44 7.29 -7.82
N LEU A 215 -17.41 6.32 -8.74
CA LEU A 215 -16.20 5.94 -9.50
C LEU A 215 -15.70 7.07 -10.42
N SER A 216 -14.94 8.04 -9.89
CA SER A 216 -14.55 9.25 -10.64
C SER A 216 -13.69 8.96 -11.87
N THR A 217 -12.81 7.98 -11.80
CA THR A 217 -11.84 7.56 -12.83
C THR A 217 -12.45 6.64 -13.89
N ASP A 218 -13.53 5.94 -13.56
CA ASP A 218 -14.18 4.92 -14.40
C ASP A 218 -15.65 5.22 -14.71
N TYR A 219 -16.06 6.46 -14.43
CA TYR A 219 -17.42 6.95 -14.60
C TYR A 219 -18.00 6.68 -16.01
N THR A 220 -17.16 6.71 -17.03
CA THR A 220 -17.58 6.49 -18.43
C THR A 220 -18.07 5.07 -18.71
N SER A 221 -17.57 4.09 -17.95
CA SER A 221 -17.90 2.68 -18.12
C SER A 221 -18.97 2.28 -17.10
N ASN A 222 -18.80 2.72 -15.85
CA ASN A 222 -19.66 2.37 -14.72
C ASN A 222 -19.95 3.57 -13.82
N PRO A 223 -21.03 4.30 -14.10
CA PRO A 223 -21.46 5.47 -13.32
C PRO A 223 -22.34 5.10 -12.10
N TYR A 224 -22.63 3.82 -11.88
CA TYR A 224 -23.60 3.38 -10.87
C TYR A 224 -22.94 2.88 -9.59
N ALA A 225 -21.72 2.38 -9.69
CA ALA A 225 -21.06 1.72 -8.59
C ALA A 225 -20.39 2.70 -7.62
N GLU A 226 -20.25 2.24 -6.39
CA GLU A 226 -19.48 2.90 -5.34
C GLU A 226 -18.18 2.09 -5.12
N PHE A 227 -17.06 2.77 -4.83
CA PHE A 227 -15.72 2.15 -4.74
C PHE A 227 -15.65 0.90 -3.85
N ASN A 228 -16.19 0.91 -2.63
CA ASN A 228 -16.11 -0.23 -1.70
C ASN A 228 -16.84 -1.46 -2.24
N ILE A 229 -18.03 -1.28 -2.83
CA ILE A 229 -18.78 -2.39 -3.45
C ILE A 229 -18.16 -2.79 -4.78
N PHE A 230 -17.62 -1.84 -5.56
CA PHE A 230 -16.98 -2.08 -6.85
C PHE A 230 -15.66 -2.85 -6.73
N ALA A 231 -14.93 -2.69 -5.63
CA ALA A 231 -13.65 -3.36 -5.41
C ALA A 231 -13.78 -4.89 -5.39
N ASP A 232 -14.91 -5.43 -4.92
CA ASP A 232 -15.28 -6.84 -5.03
C ASP A 232 -16.81 -7.05 -5.04
N PRO A 233 -17.46 -6.88 -6.20
CA PRO A 233 -18.93 -6.95 -6.30
C PRO A 233 -19.48 -8.32 -5.90
N PHE A 234 -18.73 -9.38 -6.18
CA PHE A 234 -19.17 -10.73 -5.86
C PHE A 234 -19.09 -11.01 -4.36
N ALA A 235 -18.02 -10.57 -3.67
CA ALA A 235 -17.97 -10.66 -2.21
C ALA A 235 -19.06 -9.83 -1.55
N ALA A 236 -19.29 -8.60 -2.02
CA ALA A 236 -20.39 -7.76 -1.51
C ALA A 236 -21.75 -8.44 -1.68
N TYR A 237 -22.02 -9.06 -2.84
CA TYR A 237 -23.22 -9.86 -3.05
C TYR A 237 -23.34 -11.00 -2.03
N GLN A 238 -22.26 -11.77 -1.79
CA GLN A 238 -22.28 -12.86 -0.80
C GLN A 238 -22.59 -12.33 0.61
N VAL A 239 -22.06 -11.16 0.99
CA VAL A 239 -22.32 -10.54 2.30
C VAL A 239 -23.79 -10.12 2.42
N PHE A 240 -24.34 -9.43 1.43
CA PHE A 240 -25.75 -9.01 1.42
C PHE A 240 -26.70 -10.21 1.52
N HIS A 241 -26.36 -11.33 0.86
CA HIS A 241 -27.16 -12.55 0.81
C HIS A 241 -26.81 -13.58 1.89
N SER A 242 -25.99 -13.21 2.88
CA SER A 242 -25.53 -14.12 3.95
C SER A 242 -26.63 -14.55 4.92
N GLY A 243 -27.76 -13.84 4.95
CA GLY A 243 -28.83 -14.02 5.94
C GLY A 243 -28.54 -13.39 7.30
N ILE A 244 -27.40 -12.71 7.46
CA ILE A 244 -27.07 -11.92 8.65
C ILE A 244 -27.74 -10.54 8.54
N PRO A 245 -28.39 -10.03 9.60
CA PRO A 245 -28.97 -8.68 9.60
C PRO A 245 -27.96 -7.60 9.18
N LEU A 246 -28.39 -6.70 8.31
CA LEU A 246 -27.52 -5.71 7.66
C LEU A 246 -28.07 -4.30 7.80
N THR A 247 -27.18 -3.36 8.10
CA THR A 247 -27.43 -1.91 7.99
C THR A 247 -26.47 -1.31 6.97
N LEU A 248 -27.03 -0.65 5.97
CA LEU A 248 -26.27 0.03 4.92
C LEU A 248 -26.20 1.53 5.22
N VAL A 249 -25.01 2.09 5.10
CA VAL A 249 -24.73 3.53 5.15
C VAL A 249 -24.19 3.92 3.77
N PRO A 250 -25.07 4.06 2.77
CA PRO A 250 -24.67 4.29 1.38
C PRO A 250 -24.38 5.77 1.12
N LEU A 251 -23.93 6.04 -0.11
CA LEU A 251 -23.77 7.38 -0.65
C LEU A 251 -25.01 8.25 -0.49
N ASP A 252 -26.22 7.69 -0.43
CA ASP A 252 -27.46 8.43 -0.16
C ASP A 252 -27.34 9.28 1.11
N ALA A 253 -26.91 8.69 2.23
CA ALA A 253 -26.72 9.41 3.47
C ALA A 253 -25.37 10.12 3.51
N THR A 254 -24.30 9.46 3.07
CA THR A 254 -22.95 10.02 3.27
C THR A 254 -22.68 11.25 2.41
N ASN A 255 -23.35 11.40 1.26
CA ASN A 255 -23.31 12.61 0.44
C ASN A 255 -23.98 13.82 1.08
N THR A 256 -24.72 13.64 2.18
CA THR A 256 -25.39 14.74 2.90
C THR A 256 -24.55 15.30 4.05
N ILE A 257 -23.34 14.79 4.26
CA ILE A 257 -22.41 15.20 5.32
C ILE A 257 -21.00 15.56 4.78
N PRO A 258 -20.86 16.52 3.85
CA PRO A 258 -19.56 16.96 3.36
C PRO A 258 -18.75 17.66 4.45
N VAL A 259 -17.42 17.51 4.40
CA VAL A 259 -16.45 18.27 5.21
C VAL A 259 -16.47 19.72 4.74
N ASN A 260 -17.44 20.50 5.20
CA ASN A 260 -17.56 21.90 4.82
C ASN A 260 -16.54 22.78 5.54
N GLU A 261 -16.36 24.01 5.05
CA GLU A 261 -15.39 24.96 5.60
C GLU A 261 -15.61 25.25 7.09
N LYS A 262 -16.87 25.28 7.55
CA LYS A 262 -17.19 25.53 8.96
C LYS A 262 -16.74 24.39 9.85
N PHE A 263 -17.04 23.15 9.46
CA PHE A 263 -16.58 21.96 10.16
C PHE A 263 -15.05 21.89 10.17
N PHE A 264 -14.40 22.13 9.03
CA PHE A 264 -12.94 22.12 8.94
C PHE A 264 -12.30 23.12 9.91
N LYS A 265 -12.80 24.36 9.97
CA LYS A 265 -12.32 25.39 10.92
C LYS A 265 -12.64 25.05 12.37
N ALA A 266 -13.80 24.46 12.65
CA ALA A 266 -14.12 23.99 13.98
C ALA A 266 -13.18 22.86 14.43
N PHE A 267 -12.85 21.94 13.53
CA PHE A 267 -11.89 20.88 13.81
C PHE A 267 -10.47 21.44 13.99
N GLU A 268 -10.09 22.45 13.20
CA GLU A 268 -8.81 23.17 13.41
C GLU A 268 -8.67 23.68 14.85
N GLN A 269 -9.77 24.14 15.45
CA GLN A 269 -9.81 24.67 16.81
C GLN A 269 -10.00 23.59 17.89
N SER A 270 -10.32 22.35 17.52
CA SER A 270 -10.74 21.27 18.43
C SER A 270 -9.81 20.05 18.28
N GLN A 271 -8.57 20.21 18.76
CA GLN A 271 -7.47 19.23 18.66
C GLN A 271 -6.76 19.00 20.01
N ASP A 272 -7.54 18.83 21.07
CA ASP A 272 -7.05 18.72 22.45
C ASP A 272 -6.31 17.40 22.71
N THR A 273 -6.53 16.38 21.88
CA THR A 273 -5.94 15.04 21.99
C THR A 273 -5.03 14.72 20.81
N TYR A 274 -4.14 13.73 20.98
CA TYR A 274 -3.21 13.33 19.90
C TYR A 274 -3.93 12.73 18.69
N GLU A 275 -4.97 11.95 18.95
CA GLU A 275 -5.82 11.37 17.90
C GLU A 275 -6.59 12.45 17.13
N ALA A 276 -7.12 13.48 17.80
CA ALA A 276 -7.77 14.61 17.13
C ALA A 276 -6.77 15.39 16.26
N GLN A 277 -5.55 15.63 16.77
CA GLN A 277 -4.46 16.24 16.01
C GLN A 277 -4.05 15.40 14.79
N TYR A 278 -4.03 14.07 14.93
CA TYR A 278 -3.71 13.17 13.82
C TYR A 278 -4.76 13.26 12.73
N CYS A 279 -6.04 13.13 13.11
CA CYS A 279 -7.17 13.23 12.20
C CYS A 279 -7.18 14.58 11.45
N PHE A 280 -7.06 15.70 12.16
CA PHE A 280 -7.10 17.02 11.51
C PHE A 280 -5.91 17.22 10.57
N LYS A 281 -4.70 16.81 10.96
CA LYS A 281 -3.53 17.00 10.10
C LYS A 281 -3.59 16.14 8.84
N SER A 282 -4.11 14.92 8.93
CA SER A 282 -4.43 14.11 7.74
C SER A 282 -5.45 14.79 6.85
N LEU A 283 -6.54 15.29 7.42
CA LEU A 283 -7.57 16.02 6.69
C LEU A 283 -7.03 17.30 6.03
N LYS A 284 -6.12 18.00 6.72
CA LYS A 284 -5.44 19.18 6.19
C LYS A 284 -4.55 18.82 5.01
N MET A 285 -3.79 17.74 5.07
CA MET A 285 -2.94 17.28 3.95
C MET A 285 -3.79 16.88 2.74
N ALA A 286 -4.88 16.14 2.96
CA ALA A 286 -5.86 15.82 1.92
C ALA A 286 -6.46 17.09 1.31
N ARG A 287 -6.80 18.09 2.14
CA ARG A 287 -7.23 19.41 1.66
C ARG A 287 -6.14 20.02 0.81
N ASP A 288 -4.95 20.27 1.36
CA ASP A 288 -3.90 21.08 0.72
C ASP A 288 -3.39 20.52 -0.61
N THR A 289 -3.57 19.23 -0.86
CA THR A 289 -3.25 18.57 -2.15
C THR A 289 -4.32 18.73 -3.24
N TRP A 290 -5.52 19.24 -2.93
CA TRP A 290 -6.59 19.50 -3.91
C TRP A 290 -6.36 20.73 -4.79
N PHE A 291 -7.00 20.73 -5.96
CA PHE A 291 -6.88 21.79 -6.98
C PHE A 291 -7.58 23.10 -6.61
N ASP A 292 -8.69 23.01 -5.88
CA ASP A 292 -9.52 24.16 -5.52
C ASP A 292 -10.28 23.91 -4.21
N ASP A 293 -11.14 24.86 -3.83
CA ASP A 293 -11.96 24.77 -2.63
C ASP A 293 -13.18 23.82 -2.80
N GLN A 294 -13.29 23.06 -3.91
CA GLN A 294 -14.28 21.98 -4.01
C GLN A 294 -14.07 20.91 -2.95
N PHE A 295 -12.90 20.86 -2.31
CA PHE A 295 -12.67 20.00 -1.14
C PHE A 295 -13.80 20.15 -0.12
N TYR A 296 -14.24 21.39 0.15
CA TYR A 296 -15.28 21.67 1.14
C TYR A 296 -16.68 21.21 0.72
N THR A 297 -16.86 20.78 -0.52
CA THR A 297 -18.13 20.28 -1.05
C THR A 297 -18.08 18.83 -1.48
N SER A 298 -16.88 18.25 -1.62
CA SER A 298 -16.65 17.00 -2.33
C SER A 298 -15.82 15.98 -1.54
N TYR A 299 -15.26 16.36 -0.38
CA TYR A 299 -14.65 15.43 0.57
C TYR A 299 -15.61 15.14 1.72
N PHE A 300 -15.74 13.89 2.12
CA PHE A 300 -16.77 13.43 3.04
C PHE A 300 -16.17 12.54 4.14
N MET A 301 -16.84 12.46 5.28
CA MET A 301 -16.43 11.64 6.42
C MET A 301 -17.16 10.29 6.42
N TRP A 302 -17.01 9.51 5.36
CA TRP A 302 -17.81 8.31 5.08
C TRP A 302 -17.78 7.29 6.22
N ASP A 303 -16.61 6.75 6.55
CA ASP A 303 -16.51 5.62 7.48
C ASP A 303 -16.73 6.03 8.93
N SER A 304 -16.31 7.23 9.31
CA SER A 304 -16.58 7.74 10.66
C SER A 304 -18.07 7.99 10.87
N PHE A 305 -18.79 8.49 9.86
CA PHE A 305 -20.25 8.63 9.92
C PHE A 305 -20.93 7.26 10.01
N ALA A 306 -20.48 6.27 9.23
CA ALA A 306 -20.98 4.90 9.33
C ALA A 306 -20.75 4.28 10.72
N SER A 307 -19.58 4.52 11.33
CA SER A 307 -19.29 4.14 12.71
C SER A 307 -20.22 4.84 13.71
N GLY A 308 -20.52 6.13 13.51
CA GLY A 308 -21.50 6.86 14.29
C GLY A 308 -22.90 6.24 14.23
N VAL A 309 -23.38 5.95 13.02
CA VAL A 309 -24.69 5.31 12.78
C VAL A 309 -24.74 3.94 13.47
N ALA A 310 -23.70 3.11 13.30
CA ALA A 310 -23.62 1.79 13.92
C ALA A 310 -23.66 1.86 15.46
N VAL A 311 -22.87 2.78 16.04
CA VAL A 311 -22.81 3.00 17.49
C VAL A 311 -24.17 3.44 18.03
N SER A 312 -24.85 4.39 17.38
CA SER A 312 -26.18 4.84 17.81
C SER A 312 -27.21 3.71 17.77
N ILE A 313 -27.19 2.84 16.75
CA ILE A 313 -28.08 1.65 16.69
C ILE A 313 -27.78 0.67 17.84
N MET A 314 -26.50 0.41 18.11
CA MET A 314 -26.11 -0.50 19.19
C MET A 314 -26.57 0.02 20.56
N ARG A 315 -26.39 1.32 20.85
CA ARG A 315 -26.88 1.98 22.08
C ARG A 315 -28.39 1.87 22.22
N ASN A 316 -29.11 2.14 21.14
CA ASN A 316 -30.56 2.22 21.13
C ASN A 316 -31.24 0.90 20.75
N SER A 317 -30.57 -0.25 20.94
CA SER A 317 -31.07 -1.57 20.52
C SER A 317 -32.41 -2.02 21.16
N HIS A 318 -32.90 -1.27 22.15
CA HIS A 318 -34.22 -1.45 22.77
C HIS A 318 -35.34 -0.61 22.11
N ASN A 319 -35.02 0.37 21.27
CA ASN A 319 -36.01 1.13 20.51
C ASN A 319 -36.43 0.35 19.26
N HIS A 320 -37.69 -0.08 19.23
CA HIS A 320 -38.25 -0.84 18.12
C HIS A 320 -38.55 0.01 16.87
N ASP A 321 -38.45 1.34 16.98
CA ASP A 321 -38.85 2.29 15.93
C ASP A 321 -37.76 2.57 14.89
N GLY A 322 -36.57 1.95 15.02
CA GLY A 322 -35.47 2.11 14.05
C GLY A 322 -34.81 3.49 14.06
N GLU A 323 -35.04 4.31 15.09
CA GLU A 323 -34.49 5.65 15.20
C GLU A 323 -32.96 5.65 15.36
N ASN A 324 -32.31 6.61 14.72
CA ASN A 324 -30.87 6.85 14.82
C ASN A 324 -30.61 8.32 15.13
N GLU A 325 -29.65 8.60 16.01
CA GLU A 325 -29.29 9.95 16.45
C GLU A 325 -28.72 10.81 15.31
N PHE A 326 -28.03 10.16 14.37
CA PHE A 326 -27.24 10.83 13.34
C PHE A 326 -27.82 10.69 11.94
N ALA A 327 -28.71 9.73 11.71
CA ALA A 327 -29.26 9.45 10.40
C ALA A 327 -30.79 9.27 10.40
N GLU A 328 -31.41 9.58 9.26
CA GLU A 328 -32.72 9.08 8.89
C GLU A 328 -32.57 7.65 8.37
N MET A 329 -33.49 6.76 8.74
CA MET A 329 -33.39 5.34 8.43
C MET A 329 -34.66 4.84 7.72
N GLU A 330 -34.50 3.95 6.75
CA GLU A 330 -35.58 3.34 5.96
C GLU A 330 -35.25 1.88 5.67
N TYR A 331 -36.25 1.00 5.64
CA TYR A 331 -36.06 -0.36 5.11
C TYR A 331 -36.23 -0.37 3.60
N MET A 332 -35.22 -0.87 2.89
CA MET A 332 -35.24 -0.99 1.43
C MET A 332 -34.94 -2.42 0.99
N ASN A 333 -35.45 -2.80 -0.18
CA ASN A 333 -35.19 -4.08 -0.81
C ASN A 333 -34.11 -3.92 -1.87
N VAL A 334 -32.90 -4.39 -1.60
CA VAL A 334 -31.72 -4.12 -2.42
C VAL A 334 -31.00 -5.40 -2.83
N THR A 335 -30.16 -5.31 -3.86
CA THR A 335 -29.20 -6.35 -4.23
C THR A 335 -27.95 -5.73 -4.84
N VAL A 336 -26.86 -6.48 -4.91
CA VAL A 336 -25.61 -6.04 -5.56
C VAL A 336 -25.53 -6.65 -6.95
N ILE A 337 -25.38 -5.82 -7.98
CA ILE A 337 -25.20 -6.28 -9.35
C ILE A 337 -23.76 -6.76 -9.55
N THR A 338 -23.58 -8.01 -9.97
CA THR A 338 -22.25 -8.61 -10.15
C THR A 338 -21.88 -8.86 -11.61
N SER A 339 -22.82 -8.69 -12.55
CA SER A 339 -22.59 -8.86 -13.99
C SER A 339 -23.72 -8.20 -14.78
N ASN A 340 -23.49 -7.97 -16.08
CA ASN A 340 -24.35 -7.17 -16.95
C ASN A 340 -25.06 -8.01 -18.01
N LYS A 341 -26.29 -7.65 -18.35
CA LYS A 341 -27.08 -8.31 -19.40
C LYS A 341 -26.44 -8.11 -20.79
N PRO A 342 -26.59 -9.06 -21.72
CA PRO A 342 -27.40 -10.28 -21.64
C PRO A 342 -26.73 -11.41 -20.83
N TYR A 343 -27.52 -12.10 -20.01
CA TYR A 343 -27.04 -13.23 -19.22
C TYR A 343 -26.92 -14.51 -20.05
N GLY A 344 -25.90 -15.32 -19.75
CA GLY A 344 -25.65 -16.62 -20.38
C GLY A 344 -24.86 -16.56 -21.67
N ILE A 345 -24.45 -15.36 -22.11
CA ILE A 345 -23.52 -15.18 -23.23
C ILE A 345 -22.10 -15.19 -22.68
N SER A 346 -21.23 -16.00 -23.29
CA SER A 346 -19.80 -16.05 -22.96
C SER A 346 -19.05 -15.19 -23.96
N ASP A 347 -18.39 -14.15 -23.46
CA ASP A 347 -17.54 -13.23 -24.22
C ASP A 347 -16.09 -13.19 -23.69
N GLY A 348 -15.75 -14.02 -22.70
CA GLY A 348 -14.42 -14.09 -22.10
C GLY A 348 -14.23 -13.14 -20.91
N SER A 349 -15.20 -12.30 -20.58
CA SER A 349 -15.08 -11.30 -19.52
C SER A 349 -15.31 -11.85 -18.11
N ASN A 350 -16.00 -13.00 -17.97
CA ASN A 350 -16.53 -13.52 -16.72
C ASN A 350 -15.89 -14.87 -16.35
N PRO A 351 -14.79 -14.85 -15.57
CA PRO A 351 -14.02 -16.06 -15.24
C PRO A 351 -14.78 -17.06 -14.35
N LEU A 352 -15.95 -16.70 -13.83
CA LEU A 352 -16.82 -17.63 -13.11
C LEU A 352 -17.47 -18.67 -14.04
N PHE A 353 -17.61 -18.34 -15.33
CA PHE A 353 -18.30 -19.17 -16.33
C PHE A 353 -17.40 -19.56 -17.51
N ASP A 354 -16.50 -18.68 -17.93
CA ASP A 354 -15.75 -18.81 -19.19
C ASP A 354 -14.78 -19.99 -19.18
N GLY A 355 -14.77 -20.76 -20.27
CA GLY A 355 -13.90 -21.94 -20.44
C GLY A 355 -14.18 -23.11 -19.48
N ARG A 356 -15.26 -23.04 -18.67
CA ARG A 356 -15.56 -24.04 -17.63
C ARG A 356 -16.72 -24.94 -18.03
N MET A 357 -16.67 -26.22 -17.65
CA MET A 357 -17.83 -27.13 -17.75
C MET A 357 -18.86 -26.86 -16.64
N VAL A 358 -18.39 -26.63 -15.42
CA VAL A 358 -19.21 -26.26 -14.25
C VAL A 358 -18.79 -24.87 -13.79
N PRO A 359 -19.72 -23.88 -13.71
CA PRO A 359 -19.39 -22.55 -13.20
C PRO A 359 -18.86 -22.60 -11.77
N LYS A 360 -17.96 -21.68 -11.42
CA LYS A 360 -17.47 -21.52 -10.04
C LYS A 360 -18.65 -21.20 -9.09
N PHE A 361 -18.49 -21.58 -7.83
CA PHE A 361 -19.47 -21.34 -6.75
C PHE A 361 -20.86 -21.94 -7.02
N ASN A 362 -20.94 -22.96 -7.89
CA ASN A 362 -22.19 -23.58 -8.33
C ASN A 362 -23.20 -22.59 -8.92
N LEU A 363 -22.72 -21.51 -9.55
CA LEU A 363 -23.58 -20.49 -10.13
C LEU A 363 -24.38 -21.03 -11.32
N LYS A 364 -25.61 -20.54 -11.49
CA LYS A 364 -26.53 -20.97 -12.55
C LYS A 364 -26.17 -20.35 -13.90
N ARG A 365 -25.96 -21.17 -14.93
CA ARG A 365 -25.85 -20.69 -16.33
C ARG A 365 -27.13 -19.99 -16.78
N GLY A 366 -26.99 -18.82 -17.42
CA GLY A 366 -28.13 -17.96 -17.77
C GLY A 366 -28.77 -17.27 -16.56
N GLY A 367 -28.23 -17.43 -15.35
CA GLY A 367 -28.64 -16.69 -14.16
C GLY A 367 -28.04 -15.29 -14.11
N VAL A 368 -28.39 -14.53 -13.06
CA VAL A 368 -28.05 -13.09 -12.91
C VAL A 368 -26.56 -12.79 -12.81
N HIS A 369 -25.73 -13.78 -12.51
CA HIS A 369 -24.26 -13.66 -12.43
C HIS A 369 -23.54 -14.04 -13.72
N SER A 370 -24.27 -14.52 -14.74
CA SER A 370 -23.69 -15.10 -15.96
C SER A 370 -23.58 -14.12 -17.13
N GLY A 371 -23.61 -12.83 -16.83
CA GLY A 371 -23.45 -11.76 -17.81
C GLY A 371 -22.00 -11.34 -18.02
N HIS A 372 -21.84 -10.26 -18.79
CA HIS A 372 -20.56 -9.58 -18.96
C HIS A 372 -20.10 -8.97 -17.65
N VAL A 373 -18.83 -9.11 -17.30
CA VAL A 373 -18.22 -8.47 -16.13
C VAL A 373 -17.20 -7.47 -16.63
N GLN A 374 -17.26 -6.23 -16.12
CA GLN A 374 -16.41 -5.14 -16.60
C GLN A 374 -14.92 -5.48 -16.46
N THR A 375 -14.18 -5.49 -17.56
CA THR A 375 -12.78 -5.94 -17.66
C THR A 375 -11.72 -4.88 -17.34
N GLY A 376 -12.10 -3.60 -17.32
CA GLY A 376 -11.22 -2.49 -16.94
C GLY A 376 -11.86 -1.12 -17.22
N LEU A 377 -11.05 -0.05 -17.12
CA LEU A 377 -11.51 1.35 -17.21
C LEU A 377 -12.13 1.74 -18.57
N ARG A 378 -11.77 1.01 -19.61
CA ARG A 378 -12.14 1.31 -21.00
C ARG A 378 -12.79 0.12 -21.68
N ASP A 379 -13.51 -0.68 -20.91
CA ASP A 379 -14.19 -1.85 -21.45
C ASP A 379 -15.14 -1.44 -22.59
N PRO A 380 -14.90 -1.92 -23.84
CA PRO A 380 -15.72 -1.56 -24.99
C PRO A 380 -17.18 -1.97 -24.84
N PHE A 381 -17.48 -3.02 -24.06
CA PHE A 381 -18.85 -3.41 -23.77
C PHE A 381 -19.56 -2.36 -22.91
N CYS A 382 -18.86 -1.81 -21.93
CA CYS A 382 -19.42 -0.85 -20.98
C CYS A 382 -19.61 0.55 -21.58
N ILE A 383 -18.80 0.91 -22.58
CA ILE A 383 -18.79 2.24 -23.19
C ILE A 383 -19.89 2.38 -24.24
N VAL A 384 -20.64 3.48 -24.17
CA VAL A 384 -21.65 3.87 -25.17
C VAL A 384 -21.22 5.18 -25.84
N GLU A 385 -21.19 5.21 -27.17
CA GLU A 385 -20.91 6.44 -27.91
C GLU A 385 -21.90 7.55 -27.55
N ASN A 386 -21.38 8.71 -27.10
CA ASN A 386 -22.17 9.86 -26.66
C ASN A 386 -23.21 9.56 -25.55
N GLY A 387 -23.06 8.43 -24.86
CA GLY A 387 -23.98 7.95 -23.84
C GLY A 387 -23.34 7.80 -22.47
N LYS A 388 -24.16 7.37 -21.52
CA LYS A 388 -23.77 6.95 -20.18
C LYS A 388 -23.33 5.49 -20.23
N GLY A 389 -22.28 5.13 -19.48
CA GLY A 389 -21.82 3.74 -19.39
C GLY A 389 -22.92 2.78 -18.95
N ILE A 390 -22.89 1.55 -19.46
CA ILE A 390 -23.94 0.54 -19.23
C ILE A 390 -23.58 -0.48 -18.16
N CYS A 391 -22.31 -0.58 -17.79
CA CYS A 391 -21.89 -1.53 -16.76
C CYS A 391 -22.34 -1.07 -15.38
N LYS A 392 -22.70 -2.06 -14.57
CA LYS A 392 -23.32 -1.90 -13.26
C LYS A 392 -22.66 -2.81 -12.22
N ASP A 393 -21.48 -3.37 -12.49
CA ASP A 393 -20.71 -4.16 -11.53
C ASP A 393 -20.58 -3.35 -10.23
N GLY A 394 -20.99 -3.90 -9.09
CA GLY A 394 -20.97 -3.22 -7.80
C GLY A 394 -22.10 -2.19 -7.57
N TYR A 395 -23.07 -2.06 -8.47
CA TYR A 395 -24.24 -1.23 -8.22
C TYR A 395 -25.14 -1.87 -7.17
N THR A 396 -25.52 -1.10 -6.14
CA THR A 396 -26.51 -1.51 -5.15
C THR A 396 -27.90 -1.11 -5.61
N GLU A 397 -28.58 -1.99 -6.33
CA GLU A 397 -29.85 -1.69 -7.00
C GLU A 397 -31.05 -2.02 -6.10
N GLU A 398 -32.00 -1.10 -6.01
CA GLU A 398 -33.31 -1.36 -5.39
C GLU A 398 -34.18 -2.20 -6.32
N ILE A 399 -34.69 -3.34 -5.83
CA ILE A 399 -35.44 -4.30 -6.64
C ILE A 399 -36.61 -4.91 -5.86
N THR A 400 -37.62 -5.41 -6.59
CA THR A 400 -38.84 -6.03 -6.01
C THR A 400 -38.96 -7.53 -6.29
N GLY A 401 -37.84 -8.23 -6.48
CA GLY A 401 -37.78 -9.64 -6.90
C GLY A 401 -37.30 -10.61 -5.81
N PRO A 402 -37.20 -11.91 -6.12
CA PRO A 402 -36.70 -12.94 -5.18
C PRO A 402 -35.23 -12.76 -4.82
N GLU A 403 -34.46 -12.03 -5.63
CA GLU A 403 -33.04 -11.69 -5.37
C GLU A 403 -32.89 -10.48 -4.44
N ALA A 404 -33.99 -9.93 -3.93
CA ALA A 404 -33.97 -8.74 -3.07
C ALA A 404 -33.74 -9.13 -1.62
N VAL A 405 -32.86 -8.39 -0.94
CA VAL A 405 -32.64 -8.48 0.51
C VAL A 405 -33.18 -7.22 1.16
N THR A 406 -34.02 -7.39 2.19
CA THR A 406 -34.50 -6.26 3.00
C THR A 406 -33.39 -5.80 3.94
N VAL A 407 -32.94 -4.56 3.77
CA VAL A 407 -31.82 -3.95 4.49
C VAL A 407 -32.28 -2.67 5.18
N HIS A 408 -31.74 -2.38 6.36
CA HIS A 408 -31.94 -1.10 7.04
C HIS A 408 -30.96 -0.07 6.49
N VAL A 409 -31.44 0.96 5.81
CA VAL A 409 -30.62 1.89 5.02
C VAL A 409 -30.66 3.28 5.64
N ALA A 410 -29.49 3.90 5.86
CA ALA A 410 -29.41 5.31 6.18
C ALA A 410 -29.66 6.14 4.92
N THR A 411 -30.56 7.11 4.98
CA THR A 411 -30.98 7.90 3.80
C THR A 411 -30.47 9.35 3.82
N ASN A 412 -30.36 9.96 4.99
CA ASN A 412 -29.82 11.32 5.18
C ASN A 412 -29.12 11.45 6.53
N ALA A 413 -28.10 12.29 6.61
CA ALA A 413 -27.53 12.73 7.88
C ALA A 413 -28.44 13.78 8.52
N ARG A 414 -28.73 13.63 9.82
CA ARG A 414 -29.59 14.54 10.56
C ARG A 414 -28.93 15.90 10.76
N PRO A 415 -29.70 17.00 10.63
CA PRO A 415 -29.19 18.33 10.96
C PRO A 415 -28.86 18.41 12.46
N ASN A 416 -27.94 19.31 12.81
CA ASN A 416 -27.66 19.59 14.22
C ASN A 416 -28.92 20.12 14.91
N GLN A 417 -29.24 19.56 16.08
CA GLN A 417 -30.42 19.97 16.85
C GLN A 417 -30.27 21.38 17.44
N ASP A 418 -29.04 21.83 17.68
CA ASP A 418 -28.74 23.20 18.10
C ASP A 418 -28.64 24.14 16.90
N THR A 419 -29.70 24.92 16.69
CA THR A 419 -29.77 25.91 15.60
C THR A 419 -28.77 27.06 15.74
N GLY A 420 -28.17 27.25 16.91
CA GLY A 420 -27.09 28.22 17.15
C GLY A 420 -25.69 27.70 16.86
N SER A 421 -25.54 26.38 16.66
CA SER A 421 -24.25 25.75 16.38
C SER A 421 -23.69 26.15 15.02
N VAL A 422 -22.36 26.29 14.93
CA VAL A 422 -21.66 26.48 13.65
C VAL A 422 -21.59 25.19 12.82
N LEU A 423 -21.77 24.04 13.47
CA LEU A 423 -21.78 22.70 12.86
C LEU A 423 -23.19 22.36 12.40
N ASP A 424 -23.36 22.02 11.13
CA ASP A 424 -24.67 21.82 10.51
C ASP A 424 -25.19 20.37 10.57
N ARG A 425 -24.40 19.43 11.08
CA ARG A 425 -24.78 18.03 11.30
C ARG A 425 -24.57 17.62 12.74
N GLU A 426 -25.51 16.81 13.26
CA GLU A 426 -25.43 16.31 14.64
C GLU A 426 -24.19 15.42 14.83
N PHE A 427 -23.86 14.61 13.82
CA PHE A 427 -22.68 13.76 13.86
C PHE A 427 -21.37 14.55 14.01
N PHE A 428 -21.22 15.70 13.35
CA PHE A 428 -20.00 16.50 13.48
C PHE A 428 -19.74 16.97 14.91
N LYS A 429 -20.80 17.32 15.63
CA LYS A 429 -20.71 17.66 17.06
C LYS A 429 -20.24 16.46 17.87
N SER A 430 -20.92 15.31 17.70
CA SER A 430 -20.55 14.06 18.37
C SER A 430 -19.09 13.64 18.07
N PHE A 431 -18.67 13.73 16.80
CA PHE A 431 -17.34 13.35 16.37
C PHE A 431 -16.26 14.20 17.03
N LEU A 432 -16.40 15.54 16.99
CA LEU A 432 -15.45 16.44 17.64
C LEU A 432 -15.45 16.25 19.16
N ASP A 433 -16.63 16.11 19.78
CA ASP A 433 -16.74 15.87 21.23
C ASP A 433 -16.05 14.57 21.64
N VAL A 434 -16.29 13.46 20.91
CA VAL A 434 -15.72 12.15 21.22
C VAL A 434 -14.20 12.14 21.06
N LEU A 435 -13.67 12.72 19.98
CA LEU A 435 -12.21 12.75 19.76
C LEU A 435 -11.49 13.62 20.79
N ASN A 436 -12.11 14.70 21.28
CA ASN A 436 -11.47 15.64 22.21
C ASN A 436 -11.66 15.30 23.69
N ARG A 437 -12.48 14.29 24.04
CA ARG A 437 -12.57 13.79 25.43
C ARG A 437 -11.21 13.40 25.98
N SER A 438 -10.97 13.61 27.27
CA SER A 438 -9.71 13.19 27.91
C SER A 438 -9.66 11.68 28.18
N GLU A 439 -10.83 11.06 28.28
CA GLU A 439 -11.00 9.63 28.49
C GLU A 439 -10.54 8.87 27.25
N HIS A 440 -9.80 7.78 27.47
CA HIS A 440 -9.27 6.93 26.41
C HIS A 440 -8.40 7.66 25.36
N SER A 441 -7.84 8.83 25.70
CA SER A 441 -6.94 9.55 24.81
C SER A 441 -5.64 8.80 24.54
N GLY A 442 -5.04 9.07 23.39
CA GLY A 442 -3.70 8.58 23.05
C GLY A 442 -2.67 8.98 24.12
N ARG A 443 -1.70 8.10 24.36
CA ARG A 443 -0.68 8.30 25.41
C ARG A 443 0.31 9.40 25.02
N PHE A 444 0.77 9.36 23.78
CA PHE A 444 1.77 10.27 23.23
C PHE A 444 1.82 10.14 21.70
N ASN A 445 2.18 11.23 21.02
CA ASN A 445 2.68 11.14 19.65
C ASN A 445 4.20 10.86 19.64
N PHE A 446 4.80 10.76 18.45
CA PHE A 446 6.21 10.43 18.31
C PHE A 446 7.16 11.42 19.00
N THR A 447 6.95 12.73 18.86
CA THR A 447 7.83 13.73 19.46
C THR A 447 7.69 13.79 20.98
N LYS A 448 6.52 13.47 21.52
CA LYS A 448 6.29 13.37 22.97
C LYS A 448 6.77 12.04 23.56
N GLN A 449 6.85 10.98 22.76
CA GLN A 449 7.46 9.71 23.15
C GLN A 449 8.94 9.90 23.56
N PHE A 450 9.64 10.83 22.91
CA PHE A 450 11.08 11.01 23.03
C PHE A 450 11.47 12.45 23.38
N PRO A 451 11.80 12.76 24.65
CA PRO A 451 12.07 14.14 25.10
C PRO A 451 13.23 14.84 24.39
N TYR A 452 14.21 14.10 23.88
CA TYR A 452 15.38 14.63 23.18
C TYR A 452 15.31 14.41 21.66
N TYR A 453 14.12 14.16 21.12
CA TYR A 453 13.92 14.03 19.68
C TYR A 453 14.42 15.27 18.92
N LYS A 454 15.18 15.03 17.85
CA LYS A 454 15.63 16.05 16.90
C LYS A 454 15.67 15.45 15.50
N GLU A 455 15.26 16.24 14.52
CA GLU A 455 15.48 15.93 13.11
C GLU A 455 16.94 16.21 12.75
N VAL A 456 17.73 15.16 12.60
CA VAL A 456 19.16 15.23 12.28
C VAL A 456 19.40 14.56 10.94
N LEU A 457 20.13 15.21 10.04
CA LEU A 457 20.60 14.61 8.80
C LEU A 457 22.09 14.28 8.92
N TYR A 458 22.47 13.09 8.50
CA TYR A 458 23.87 12.65 8.47
C TYR A 458 24.41 12.75 7.05
N LYS A 459 25.22 13.78 6.80
CA LYS A 459 25.86 14.04 5.50
C LYS A 459 27.38 14.00 5.66
N PRO A 460 28.11 13.20 4.87
CA PRO A 460 29.55 13.16 4.93
C PRO A 460 30.16 14.39 4.23
N ASP A 461 31.35 14.80 4.68
CA ASP A 461 32.19 15.75 3.96
C ASP A 461 33.25 14.99 3.15
N PHE A 462 33.23 15.18 1.84
CA PHE A 462 34.19 14.56 0.90
C PHE A 462 35.18 15.55 0.30
N ALA A 463 35.26 16.80 0.79
CA ALA A 463 36.08 17.85 0.19
C ALA A 463 37.56 17.46 -0.02
N THR A 464 38.11 16.60 0.84
CA THR A 464 39.51 16.14 0.74
C THR A 464 39.71 14.86 -0.06
N LYS A 465 38.63 14.24 -0.58
CA LYS A 465 38.68 12.96 -1.27
C LYS A 465 38.50 13.13 -2.77
N LYS A 466 39.28 12.37 -3.55
CA LYS A 466 39.01 12.21 -4.98
C LYS A 466 37.88 11.20 -5.14
N LEU A 467 36.74 11.66 -5.64
CA LEU A 467 35.56 10.82 -5.85
C LEU A 467 35.78 9.86 -7.02
N GLY A 468 35.26 8.65 -6.87
CA GLY A 468 35.32 7.59 -7.88
C GLY A 468 34.30 7.78 -8.99
N LYS A 469 34.00 6.68 -9.69
CA LYS A 469 33.04 6.66 -10.80
C LYS A 469 31.65 7.14 -10.32
N PRO A 470 31.03 8.15 -10.93
CA PRO A 470 29.70 8.61 -10.54
C PRO A 470 28.65 7.57 -10.96
N VAL A 471 27.87 7.10 -10.00
CA VAL A 471 26.86 6.06 -10.21
C VAL A 471 25.47 6.55 -9.83
N VAL A 472 24.48 6.23 -10.68
CA VAL A 472 23.06 6.29 -10.34
C VAL A 472 22.55 4.86 -10.19
N PHE A 473 21.87 4.58 -9.09
CA PHE A 473 21.26 3.28 -8.83
C PHE A 473 19.74 3.34 -9.06
N ASP A 474 19.25 2.57 -10.02
CA ASP A 474 17.84 2.39 -10.36
C ASP A 474 17.36 1.05 -9.79
N MET A 475 16.40 1.10 -8.87
CA MET A 475 15.99 -0.07 -8.07
C MET A 475 14.49 -0.14 -7.89
N ASP A 476 13.93 -1.34 -7.73
CA ASP A 476 12.51 -1.57 -7.49
C ASP A 476 12.19 -1.99 -6.06
N MET A 477 13.12 -1.71 -5.14
CA MET A 477 12.95 -1.84 -3.68
C MET A 477 12.69 -3.26 -3.21
N SER A 478 13.19 -4.25 -3.96
CA SER A 478 13.25 -5.64 -3.54
C SER A 478 14.21 -5.82 -2.34
N ALA A 479 14.13 -6.97 -1.66
CA ALA A 479 15.14 -7.34 -0.66
C ALA A 479 16.56 -7.39 -1.24
N GLY A 480 16.72 -7.81 -2.48
CA GLY A 480 18.01 -7.86 -3.18
C GLY A 480 18.57 -6.48 -3.46
N ASP A 481 17.72 -5.52 -3.84
CA ASP A 481 18.12 -4.12 -4.03
C ASP A 481 18.64 -3.48 -2.77
N PHE A 482 17.97 -3.68 -1.63
CA PHE A 482 18.45 -3.11 -0.37
C PHE A 482 19.80 -3.68 0.04
N LEU A 483 20.06 -4.96 -0.28
CA LEU A 483 21.36 -5.59 -0.07
C LEU A 483 22.43 -5.08 -1.04
N ALA A 484 22.06 -4.84 -2.30
CA ALA A 484 22.91 -4.19 -3.29
C ALA A 484 23.24 -2.74 -2.88
N LEU A 485 22.27 -1.99 -2.37
CA LEU A 485 22.46 -0.64 -1.83
C LEU A 485 23.43 -0.66 -0.65
N PHE A 486 23.26 -1.56 0.32
CA PHE A 486 24.25 -1.71 1.40
C PHE A 486 25.64 -1.95 0.82
N TYR A 487 25.79 -2.88 -0.12
CA TYR A 487 27.08 -3.13 -0.75
C TYR A 487 27.68 -1.87 -1.41
N LEU A 488 26.91 -1.14 -2.21
CA LEU A 488 27.35 0.12 -2.84
C LEU A 488 27.77 1.18 -1.82
N LEU A 489 27.01 1.35 -0.73
CA LEU A 489 27.33 2.29 0.34
C LEU A 489 28.58 1.87 1.14
N LYS A 490 28.93 0.58 1.12
CA LYS A 490 30.18 0.08 1.71
C LYS A 490 31.38 0.25 0.80
N VAL A 491 31.21 0.25 -0.52
CA VAL A 491 32.31 0.43 -1.47
C VAL A 491 32.94 1.82 -1.23
N PRO A 492 34.28 1.93 -1.13
CA PRO A 492 34.93 3.21 -0.91
C PRO A 492 34.48 4.26 -1.94
N VAL A 493 34.17 5.47 -1.47
CA VAL A 493 33.70 6.57 -2.33
C VAL A 493 34.71 6.98 -3.42
N GLU A 494 35.98 6.64 -3.23
CA GLU A 494 37.06 6.81 -4.19
C GLU A 494 36.98 5.81 -5.36
N VAL A 495 36.21 4.73 -5.20
CA VAL A 495 35.95 3.71 -6.24
C VAL A 495 34.60 3.98 -6.90
N ILE A 496 33.52 4.02 -6.11
CA ILE A 496 32.16 4.31 -6.57
C ILE A 496 31.62 5.50 -5.80
N ASN A 497 31.24 6.54 -6.52
CA ASN A 497 30.53 7.68 -5.98
C ASN A 497 29.04 7.53 -6.30
N LEU A 498 28.28 6.91 -5.40
CA LEU A 498 26.82 6.83 -5.53
C LEU A 498 26.22 8.24 -5.40
N LYS A 499 25.82 8.80 -6.54
CA LYS A 499 25.36 10.18 -6.70
C LYS A 499 23.88 10.34 -6.49
N ALA A 500 23.08 9.36 -6.90
CA ALA A 500 21.63 9.39 -6.75
C ALA A 500 21.04 7.98 -6.76
N ILE A 501 19.84 7.88 -6.22
CA ILE A 501 18.98 6.70 -6.34
C ILE A 501 17.71 7.14 -7.06
N ILE A 502 17.27 6.34 -8.03
CA ILE A 502 15.95 6.47 -8.63
C ILE A 502 15.19 5.17 -8.39
N VAL A 503 13.91 5.28 -8.08
CA VAL A 503 13.08 4.15 -7.64
C VAL A 503 12.06 3.83 -8.72
N SER A 504 11.93 2.56 -9.09
CA SER A 504 10.91 2.06 -10.00
C SER A 504 9.82 1.32 -9.22
N PRO A 505 8.68 1.96 -8.88
CA PRO A 505 7.61 1.32 -8.10
C PRO A 505 6.77 0.32 -8.93
N THR A 506 7.22 -0.04 -10.14
CA THR A 506 6.60 -1.04 -11.03
C THR A 506 7.10 -2.46 -10.79
N GLY A 507 8.04 -2.65 -9.84
CA GLY A 507 8.63 -3.96 -9.53
C GLY A 507 8.12 -4.61 -8.25
N TRP A 508 9.04 -5.06 -7.38
CA TRP A 508 8.72 -5.93 -6.24
C TRP A 508 8.12 -5.25 -5.00
N ALA A 509 8.08 -3.91 -4.93
CA ALA A 509 7.51 -3.18 -3.81
C ALA A 509 6.68 -1.97 -4.26
N ASN A 510 5.72 -1.56 -3.43
CA ASN A 510 4.88 -0.40 -3.67
C ASN A 510 5.62 0.92 -3.42
N ALA A 511 5.13 2.02 -4.00
CA ALA A 511 5.80 3.31 -3.98
C ALA A 511 6.11 3.86 -2.57
N ALA A 512 5.24 3.62 -1.59
CA ALA A 512 5.44 4.08 -0.21
C ALA A 512 6.64 3.41 0.48
N THR A 513 7.18 2.31 -0.07
CA THR A 513 8.41 1.65 0.39
C THR A 513 9.66 2.50 0.21
N ILE A 514 9.60 3.62 -0.54
CA ILE A 514 10.68 4.60 -0.65
C ILE A 514 11.18 5.11 0.72
N ASP A 515 10.30 5.10 1.72
CA ASP A 515 10.63 5.39 3.12
C ASP A 515 11.73 4.49 3.70
N VAL A 516 11.86 3.25 3.22
CA VAL A 516 12.91 2.31 3.63
C VAL A 516 14.25 2.69 3.00
N VAL A 517 14.25 3.25 1.78
CA VAL A 517 15.47 3.79 1.15
C VAL A 517 16.01 4.93 2.00
N TYR A 518 15.15 5.84 2.46
CA TYR A 518 15.55 6.93 3.37
C TYR A 518 16.09 6.41 4.71
N ASP A 519 15.48 5.39 5.29
CA ASP A 519 15.95 4.78 6.54
C ASP A 519 17.35 4.12 6.38
N ILE A 520 17.63 3.47 5.25
CA ILE A 520 18.95 2.89 4.93
C ILE A 520 20.00 3.98 4.73
N LEU A 521 19.69 5.02 3.95
CA LEU A 521 20.60 6.14 3.76
C LEU A 521 20.93 6.83 5.09
N HIS A 522 19.91 7.02 5.93
CA HIS A 522 20.08 7.61 7.25
C HIS A 522 20.93 6.72 8.17
N MET A 523 20.68 5.40 8.18
CA MET A 523 21.51 4.41 8.89
C MET A 523 22.99 4.49 8.47
N MET A 524 23.24 4.59 7.17
CA MET A 524 24.59 4.60 6.60
C MET A 524 25.26 5.98 6.61
N GLY A 525 24.58 7.01 7.11
CA GLY A 525 25.12 8.37 7.18
C GLY A 525 25.26 9.03 5.82
N ARG A 526 24.32 8.75 4.91
CA ARG A 526 24.32 9.18 3.50
C ARG A 526 23.04 9.92 3.11
N ASP A 527 22.57 10.80 4.00
CA ASP A 527 21.44 11.68 3.72
C ASP A 527 21.74 12.75 2.65
N ASP A 528 22.98 12.80 2.14
CA ASP A 528 23.40 13.59 0.99
C ASP A 528 22.86 13.06 -0.34
N ILE A 529 22.55 11.77 -0.44
CA ILE A 529 22.11 11.14 -1.69
C ILE A 529 20.65 11.51 -1.98
N PRO A 530 20.34 12.20 -3.11
CA PRO A 530 18.98 12.43 -3.55
C PRO A 530 18.33 11.12 -4.00
N VAL A 531 17.03 10.98 -3.70
CA VAL A 531 16.21 9.82 -4.08
C VAL A 531 15.01 10.34 -4.86
N GLY A 532 14.84 9.86 -6.10
CA GLY A 532 13.75 10.25 -6.98
C GLY A 532 12.75 9.13 -7.18
N LEU A 533 11.47 9.42 -7.03
CA LEU A 533 10.39 8.46 -7.26
C LEU A 533 10.03 8.41 -8.76
N GLY A 534 10.10 7.23 -9.35
CA GLY A 534 9.73 6.97 -10.74
C GLY A 534 8.23 6.91 -10.97
N ASP A 535 7.85 6.53 -12.17
CA ASP A 535 6.46 6.37 -12.56
C ASP A 535 5.83 5.10 -11.99
N PHE A 536 4.52 5.14 -11.80
CA PHE A 536 3.73 4.06 -11.18
C PHE A 536 3.33 2.94 -12.15
N PHE A 537 3.51 3.14 -13.45
CA PHE A 537 3.10 2.22 -14.50
C PHE A 537 4.27 1.92 -15.44
N ALA A 538 4.29 0.70 -15.96
CA ALA A 538 5.15 0.36 -17.09
C ALA A 538 4.78 1.21 -18.31
N LEU A 539 5.68 1.31 -19.28
CA LEU A 539 5.42 2.10 -20.49
C LEU A 539 4.14 1.60 -21.21
N ASN A 540 3.29 2.54 -21.60
CA ASN A 540 1.99 2.32 -22.24
C ASN A 540 0.93 1.61 -21.39
N GLN A 541 1.09 1.50 -20.06
CA GLN A 541 0.04 0.95 -19.18
C GLN A 541 -0.81 2.01 -18.46
N SER A 542 -0.40 3.28 -18.46
CA SER A 542 -1.23 4.37 -17.94
C SER A 542 -2.46 4.61 -18.82
N ASP A 543 -3.61 4.93 -18.22
CA ASP A 543 -4.82 5.28 -18.99
C ASP A 543 -4.56 6.55 -19.84
N PRO A 544 -4.89 6.54 -21.15
CA PRO A 544 -4.66 7.68 -22.02
C PRO A 544 -5.37 8.97 -21.61
N ASN A 545 -6.49 8.88 -20.89
CA ASN A 545 -7.22 10.06 -20.42
C ASN A 545 -6.82 10.49 -19.01
N SER A 546 -6.17 9.62 -18.24
CA SER A 546 -5.78 9.89 -16.85
C SER A 546 -4.53 9.09 -16.43
N SER A 547 -3.38 9.76 -16.43
CA SER A 547 -2.10 9.13 -16.09
C SER A 547 -1.94 8.61 -14.65
N VAL A 548 -2.91 8.91 -13.76
CA VAL A 548 -2.86 8.45 -12.36
C VAL A 548 -3.44 7.04 -12.15
N VAL A 549 -4.14 6.51 -13.16
CA VAL A 549 -4.70 5.16 -13.23
C VAL A 549 -4.18 4.42 -14.46
N GLY A 550 -4.35 3.11 -14.51
CA GLY A 550 -3.80 2.28 -15.58
C GLY A 550 -4.00 0.80 -15.38
N ASP A 551 -3.50 0.01 -16.32
CA ASP A 551 -3.54 -1.44 -16.27
C ASP A 551 -2.44 -2.02 -15.37
N CYS A 552 -2.52 -3.32 -15.12
CA CYS A 552 -1.55 -4.09 -14.34
C CYS A 552 -1.13 -5.37 -15.07
N ASN A 553 -1.09 -5.32 -16.40
CA ASN A 553 -0.94 -6.50 -17.25
C ASN A 553 0.29 -7.35 -16.89
N TYR A 554 1.38 -6.72 -16.48
CA TYR A 554 2.62 -7.42 -16.09
C TYR A 554 2.81 -7.50 -14.57
N VAL A 555 2.49 -6.42 -13.84
CA VAL A 555 2.69 -6.37 -12.37
C VAL A 555 1.83 -7.39 -11.62
N LYS A 556 0.73 -7.87 -12.22
CA LYS A 556 -0.08 -9.00 -11.71
C LYS A 556 0.73 -10.27 -11.41
N ALA A 557 1.91 -10.42 -12.01
CA ALA A 557 2.81 -11.55 -11.78
C ALA A 557 3.38 -11.57 -10.35
N VAL A 558 3.41 -10.42 -9.67
CA VAL A 558 3.87 -10.29 -8.28
C VAL A 558 2.69 -10.57 -7.34
N PRO A 559 2.80 -11.53 -6.40
CA PRO A 559 1.76 -11.76 -5.40
C PRO A 559 1.51 -10.52 -4.53
N HIS A 560 0.26 -10.25 -4.15
CA HIS A 560 -0.04 -9.18 -3.20
C HIS A 560 0.31 -9.55 -1.75
N GLY A 561 0.15 -10.83 -1.39
CA GLY A 561 0.44 -11.34 -0.05
C GLY A 561 1.86 -11.92 0.07
N SER A 562 1.92 -13.12 0.65
CA SER A 562 3.15 -13.84 0.98
C SER A 562 4.04 -14.08 -0.23
N GLY A 563 5.31 -13.73 -0.08
CA GLY A 563 6.32 -13.82 -1.12
C GLY A 563 6.31 -12.67 -2.13
N GLY A 564 5.42 -11.68 -2.00
CA GLY A 564 5.36 -10.52 -2.88
C GLY A 564 5.21 -9.20 -2.11
N PHE A 565 4.29 -8.33 -2.53
CA PHE A 565 4.21 -6.93 -2.10
C PHE A 565 4.18 -6.74 -0.57
N LEU A 566 3.30 -7.45 0.15
CA LEU A 566 3.23 -7.38 1.62
C LEU A 566 4.59 -7.63 2.29
N ASP A 567 5.31 -8.64 1.82
CA ASP A 567 6.61 -8.97 2.37
C ASP A 567 7.67 -7.94 1.97
N SER A 568 7.74 -7.55 0.70
CA SER A 568 8.70 -6.55 0.21
C SER A 568 8.55 -5.21 0.93
N ASP A 569 7.31 -4.70 1.03
CA ASP A 569 7.00 -3.40 1.64
C ASP A 569 7.39 -3.33 3.13
N THR A 570 7.35 -4.47 3.81
CA THR A 570 7.75 -4.57 5.23
C THR A 570 9.19 -5.02 5.43
N LEU A 571 9.93 -5.25 4.33
CA LEU A 571 11.23 -5.90 4.30
C LEU A 571 11.22 -7.20 5.12
N TYR A 572 10.21 -8.02 4.82
CA TYR A 572 9.86 -9.27 5.48
C TYR A 572 9.67 -9.10 6.99
N GLY A 573 9.13 -7.97 7.44
CA GLY A 573 8.98 -7.61 8.86
C GLY A 573 10.27 -7.11 9.55
N LEU A 574 11.24 -6.59 8.79
CA LEU A 574 12.47 -5.99 9.31
C LEU A 574 12.56 -4.47 9.10
N ALA A 575 11.69 -3.87 8.28
CA ALA A 575 11.71 -2.42 8.02
C ALA A 575 11.68 -1.60 9.32
N ARG A 576 10.80 -1.97 10.26
CA ARG A 576 10.67 -1.33 11.59
C ARG A 576 11.89 -1.44 12.51
N SER A 577 12.92 -2.22 12.14
CA SER A 577 14.17 -2.30 12.90
C SER A 577 15.20 -1.26 12.46
N MET A 578 14.99 -0.63 11.31
CA MET A 578 15.85 0.40 10.75
C MET A 578 15.65 1.72 11.50
N PRO A 579 16.70 2.56 11.64
CA PRO A 579 16.53 3.91 12.12
C PRO A 579 15.50 4.67 11.28
N ARG A 580 14.70 5.53 11.92
CA ARG A 580 13.70 6.36 11.25
C ARG A 580 14.39 7.61 10.72
N SER A 581 14.43 7.78 9.40
CA SER A 581 14.93 9.00 8.79
C SER A 581 13.95 10.17 9.02
N PRO A 582 14.43 11.41 9.20
CA PRO A 582 13.57 12.59 9.09
C PRO A 582 13.08 12.80 7.63
N ARG A 583 13.82 12.28 6.64
CA ARG A 583 13.36 12.21 5.24
C ARG A 583 12.30 11.12 5.11
N ARG A 584 11.31 11.38 4.28
CA ARG A 584 10.18 10.49 4.02
C ARG A 584 9.50 10.93 2.73
N TYR A 585 8.66 10.07 2.18
CA TYR A 585 7.65 10.52 1.23
C TYR A 585 6.85 11.66 1.87
N THR A 586 6.58 12.71 1.10
CA THR A 586 5.58 13.72 1.45
C THR A 586 4.78 14.07 0.21
N ALA A 587 3.47 14.24 0.40
CA ALA A 587 2.58 14.75 -0.64
C ALA A 587 2.59 16.29 -0.74
N GLU A 588 3.52 16.94 -0.01
CA GLU A 588 3.78 18.37 -0.15
C GLU A 588 4.07 18.66 -1.62
N ASN A 589 3.51 19.75 -2.15
CA ASN A 589 3.45 19.99 -3.58
C ASN A 589 3.60 21.48 -3.86
N SER A 590 4.02 21.82 -5.08
CA SER A 590 4.22 23.22 -5.49
C SER A 590 3.80 23.49 -6.92
N VAL A 591 3.21 24.66 -7.15
CA VAL A 591 2.85 25.16 -8.48
C VAL A 591 4.04 25.16 -9.42
N LYS A 592 5.23 25.48 -8.89
CA LYS A 592 6.49 25.45 -9.63
C LYS A 592 6.76 24.11 -10.32
N TYR A 593 6.28 23.01 -9.74
CA TYR A 593 6.49 21.65 -10.23
C TYR A 593 5.20 21.00 -10.75
N GLY A 594 4.23 21.84 -11.17
CA GLY A 594 3.01 21.39 -11.83
C GLY A 594 1.87 21.00 -10.90
N ALA A 595 1.99 21.29 -9.59
CA ALA A 595 0.85 21.16 -8.68
C ALA A 595 -0.17 22.29 -8.90
N PRO A 596 -1.43 22.10 -8.52
CA PRO A 596 -2.43 23.17 -8.57
C PRO A 596 -2.10 24.39 -7.71
N ARG A 597 -1.52 24.15 -6.54
CA ARG A 597 -1.21 25.16 -5.53
C ARG A 597 0.05 24.80 -4.75
N ASP A 598 0.58 25.78 -4.04
CA ASP A 598 1.65 25.57 -3.09
C ASP A 598 1.05 25.11 -1.76
N THR A 599 1.70 24.11 -1.15
CA THR A 599 1.44 23.72 0.23
C THR A 599 2.24 24.59 1.21
N ASP A 600 2.13 24.35 2.52
CA ASP A 600 2.89 25.11 3.52
C ASP A 600 4.41 24.83 3.43
N HIS A 601 4.80 23.66 2.92
CA HIS A 601 6.19 23.20 2.87
C HIS A 601 6.58 22.52 1.54
N PRO A 602 6.49 23.24 0.41
CA PRO A 602 6.77 22.70 -0.92
C PRO A 602 8.21 22.17 -1.08
N GLU A 603 9.13 22.60 -0.23
CA GLU A 603 10.52 22.14 -0.16
C GLU A 603 10.67 20.70 0.33
N PHE A 604 9.68 20.16 1.04
CA PHE A 604 9.71 18.78 1.55
C PHE A 604 9.15 17.75 0.59
N ARG A 605 8.60 18.19 -0.55
CA ARG A 605 7.99 17.32 -1.57
C ARG A 605 8.90 16.16 -1.94
N GLN A 606 8.29 15.02 -2.29
CA GLN A 606 9.03 13.92 -2.90
C GLN A 606 9.54 14.31 -4.30
N PRO A 607 10.86 14.31 -4.57
CA PRO A 607 11.38 14.53 -5.92
C PRO A 607 11.03 13.39 -6.87
N ARG A 608 10.80 13.70 -8.15
CA ARG A 608 10.61 12.69 -9.21
C ARG A 608 11.96 12.15 -9.70
N ALA A 609 11.98 10.94 -10.25
CA ALA A 609 13.18 10.31 -10.80
C ALA A 609 13.89 11.19 -11.85
N LEU A 610 13.13 11.77 -12.79
CA LEU A 610 13.69 12.66 -13.82
C LEU A 610 14.25 13.97 -13.25
N GLU A 611 13.65 14.52 -12.20
CA GLU A 611 14.17 15.73 -11.55
C GLU A 611 15.50 15.46 -10.84
N VAL A 612 15.59 14.31 -10.17
CA VAL A 612 16.84 13.86 -9.53
C VAL A 612 17.91 13.56 -10.58
N TRP A 613 17.53 12.96 -11.70
CA TRP A 613 18.41 12.75 -12.85
C TRP A 613 18.99 14.08 -13.37
N GLU A 614 18.12 15.05 -13.71
CA GLU A 614 18.53 16.37 -14.19
C GLU A 614 19.40 17.13 -13.16
N SER A 615 19.02 17.07 -11.88
CA SER A 615 19.80 17.67 -10.79
C SER A 615 21.18 17.04 -10.70
N THR A 616 21.26 15.71 -10.85
CA THR A 616 22.54 14.99 -10.81
C THR A 616 23.43 15.41 -11.95
N LEU A 617 22.89 15.51 -13.18
CA LEU A 617 23.61 15.98 -14.36
C LEU A 617 24.20 17.38 -14.18
N LYS A 618 23.44 18.31 -13.57
CA LYS A 618 23.89 19.69 -13.30
C LYS A 618 25.06 19.77 -12.31
N THR A 619 25.29 18.73 -11.52
CA THR A 619 26.38 18.65 -10.52
C THR A 619 27.58 17.82 -10.97
N LEU A 620 27.58 17.34 -12.21
CA LEU A 620 28.73 16.66 -12.80
C LEU A 620 29.78 17.67 -13.24
N ASP A 621 31.05 17.27 -13.11
CA ASP A 621 32.14 17.99 -13.76
C ASP A 621 32.02 17.87 -15.28
N SER A 622 32.51 18.87 -16.03
CA SER A 622 32.28 19.02 -17.48
C SER A 622 32.68 17.82 -18.34
N ASP A 623 33.62 17.00 -17.87
CA ASP A 623 34.12 15.81 -18.60
C ASP A 623 33.64 14.47 -17.98
N SER A 624 32.83 14.52 -16.92
CA SER A 624 32.35 13.32 -16.23
C SER A 624 31.06 12.78 -16.83
N LYS A 625 30.96 11.46 -16.93
CA LYS A 625 29.76 10.73 -17.38
C LYS A 625 29.25 9.78 -16.31
N ILE A 626 27.94 9.56 -16.28
CA ILE A 626 27.26 8.71 -15.29
C ILE A 626 27.31 7.25 -15.71
N THR A 627 27.57 6.35 -14.77
CA THR A 627 27.25 4.92 -14.92
C THR A 627 25.94 4.61 -14.20
N ILE A 628 25.06 3.86 -14.85
CA ILE A 628 23.76 3.47 -14.29
C ILE A 628 23.81 1.99 -13.93
N LEU A 629 23.42 1.63 -12.71
CA LEU A 629 23.10 0.27 -12.33
C LEU A 629 21.59 0.16 -12.19
N THR A 630 20.96 -0.78 -12.89
CA THR A 630 19.52 -1.03 -12.83
C THR A 630 19.28 -2.45 -12.34
N ASN A 631 18.59 -2.58 -11.22
CA ASN A 631 18.19 -3.85 -10.63
C ASN A 631 16.68 -4.14 -10.71
N GLY A 632 15.88 -3.19 -11.21
CA GLY A 632 14.44 -3.35 -11.41
C GLY A 632 14.02 -3.27 -12.89
N PRO A 633 12.70 -3.11 -13.15
CA PRO A 633 12.18 -2.86 -14.48
C PRO A 633 12.77 -1.58 -15.08
N LEU A 634 13.00 -1.59 -16.40
CA LEU A 634 13.78 -0.55 -17.09
C LEU A 634 12.98 0.75 -17.37
N THR A 635 11.82 0.93 -16.74
CA THR A 635 10.87 2.03 -16.98
C THR A 635 11.52 3.40 -16.84
N ASN A 636 12.24 3.64 -15.74
CA ASN A 636 12.94 4.90 -15.48
C ASN A 636 14.03 5.17 -16.52
N LEU A 637 14.87 4.17 -16.80
CA LEU A 637 15.94 4.29 -17.79
C LEU A 637 15.40 4.56 -19.19
N ALA A 638 14.33 3.88 -19.60
CA ALA A 638 13.70 4.12 -20.89
C ALA A 638 13.18 5.57 -21.01
N LYS A 639 12.59 6.12 -19.95
CA LYS A 639 12.18 7.54 -19.91
C LYS A 639 13.35 8.50 -20.01
N ILE A 640 14.45 8.23 -19.31
CA ILE A 640 15.69 9.01 -19.43
C ILE A 640 16.18 9.00 -20.88
N VAL A 641 16.25 7.82 -21.50
CA VAL A 641 16.66 7.66 -22.91
C VAL A 641 15.72 8.40 -23.87
N SER A 642 14.41 8.35 -23.65
CA SER A 642 13.43 9.00 -24.53
C SER A 642 13.37 10.52 -24.37
N SER A 643 13.64 11.04 -23.17
CA SER A 643 13.64 12.48 -22.88
C SER A 643 14.94 13.18 -23.33
N GLU A 644 16.08 12.49 -23.24
CA GLU A 644 17.39 13.06 -23.52
C GLU A 644 17.91 12.67 -24.91
N LYS A 645 17.79 13.60 -25.89
CA LYS A 645 18.24 13.38 -27.29
C LYS A 645 19.71 12.94 -27.41
N ASN A 646 20.54 13.26 -26.41
CA ASN A 646 21.95 12.89 -26.35
C ASN A 646 22.29 12.09 -25.06
N ALA A 647 21.39 11.22 -24.57
CA ALA A 647 21.65 10.40 -23.38
C ALA A 647 22.99 9.65 -23.42
N SER A 648 23.42 9.18 -24.59
CA SER A 648 24.72 8.50 -24.82
C SER A 648 25.95 9.39 -24.61
N SER A 649 25.80 10.71 -24.67
CA SER A 649 26.87 11.66 -24.35
C SER A 649 27.06 11.82 -22.83
N MET A 650 26.01 11.57 -22.05
CA MET A 650 25.97 11.76 -20.60
C MET A 650 26.17 10.45 -19.82
N VAL A 651 25.74 9.32 -20.40
CA VAL A 651 25.84 7.99 -19.81
C VAL A 651 27.08 7.27 -20.38
N GLN A 652 27.94 6.78 -19.49
CA GLN A 652 29.15 6.05 -19.83
C GLN A 652 28.88 4.56 -20.05
N ASP A 653 28.21 3.92 -19.09
CA ASP A 653 27.90 2.48 -19.10
C ASP A 653 26.56 2.26 -18.38
N VAL A 654 25.79 1.27 -18.83
CA VAL A 654 24.61 0.78 -18.13
C VAL A 654 24.84 -0.68 -17.74
N TYR A 655 24.68 -0.99 -16.46
CA TYR A 655 24.68 -2.35 -15.93
C TYR A 655 23.24 -2.75 -15.62
N ILE A 656 22.72 -3.75 -16.33
CA ILE A 656 21.36 -4.25 -16.18
C ILE A 656 21.41 -5.61 -15.48
N VAL A 657 20.82 -5.71 -14.30
CA VAL A 657 20.58 -6.98 -13.63
C VAL A 657 19.20 -7.48 -13.99
N GLY A 658 19.17 -8.55 -14.76
CA GLY A 658 17.94 -9.08 -15.32
C GLY A 658 18.18 -9.68 -16.69
N GLY A 659 17.12 -10.22 -17.26
CA GLY A 659 17.13 -10.85 -18.57
C GLY A 659 17.57 -12.32 -18.57
N HIS A 660 16.97 -13.08 -19.48
CA HIS A 660 17.26 -14.49 -19.70
C HIS A 660 17.58 -14.72 -21.18
N ILE A 661 18.83 -15.12 -21.46
CA ILE A 661 19.30 -15.42 -22.81
C ILE A 661 19.54 -16.92 -22.89
N ASP A 662 18.66 -17.63 -23.59
CA ASP A 662 18.77 -19.07 -23.78
C ASP A 662 19.59 -19.42 -25.03
N HIS A 663 20.73 -20.07 -24.83
CA HIS A 663 21.59 -20.52 -25.92
C HIS A 663 21.30 -21.97 -26.36
N PHE A 664 20.60 -22.77 -25.56
CA PHE A 664 20.53 -24.23 -25.73
C PHE A 664 19.13 -24.83 -25.61
N TYR A 665 18.07 -24.02 -25.46
CA TYR A 665 16.68 -24.47 -25.29
C TYR A 665 16.49 -25.38 -24.08
N LYS A 666 17.24 -25.12 -22.99
CA LYS A 666 17.28 -25.98 -21.80
C LYS A 666 16.95 -25.26 -20.50
N ASP A 667 17.13 -23.95 -20.45
CA ASP A 667 16.94 -23.16 -19.24
C ASP A 667 15.71 -22.26 -19.38
N LYS A 668 14.86 -22.24 -18.35
CA LYS A 668 13.67 -21.39 -18.29
C LYS A 668 13.95 -20.04 -17.62
N GLY A 669 13.10 -19.06 -17.90
CA GLY A 669 12.98 -17.80 -17.17
C GLY A 669 12.65 -18.00 -15.68
N ASN A 670 12.33 -16.92 -14.96
CA ASN A 670 12.03 -16.97 -13.53
C ASN A 670 10.61 -16.52 -13.15
N LEU A 671 9.71 -16.28 -14.11
CA LEU A 671 8.31 -15.96 -13.82
C LEU A 671 7.62 -17.12 -13.09
N ILE A 672 7.12 -16.88 -11.88
CA ILE A 672 6.54 -17.94 -11.02
C ILE A 672 5.01 -18.03 -11.10
N ASN A 673 4.32 -16.95 -11.48
CA ASN A 673 2.86 -16.86 -11.51
C ASN A 673 2.29 -16.65 -12.92
N VAL A 674 3.14 -16.70 -13.96
CA VAL A 674 2.75 -16.56 -15.37
C VAL A 674 3.25 -17.80 -16.13
N PRO A 675 2.64 -18.97 -15.93
CA PRO A 675 3.14 -20.23 -16.49
C PRO A 675 3.08 -20.27 -18.03
N SER A 676 2.31 -19.38 -18.65
CA SER A 676 2.26 -19.19 -20.11
C SER A 676 3.57 -18.63 -20.69
N ASN A 677 4.43 -18.03 -19.87
CA ASN A 677 5.70 -17.43 -20.28
C ASN A 677 6.87 -18.13 -19.58
N GLU A 678 7.51 -19.06 -20.28
CA GLU A 678 8.64 -19.82 -19.75
C GLU A 678 10.01 -19.17 -20.05
N PHE A 679 10.03 -18.03 -20.75
CA PHE A 679 11.24 -17.48 -21.37
C PHE A 679 11.72 -16.19 -20.72
N ALA A 680 10.81 -15.38 -20.19
CA ALA A 680 11.17 -14.07 -19.67
C ALA A 680 11.76 -14.12 -18.25
N GLU A 681 12.58 -13.13 -17.97
CA GLU A 681 13.02 -12.80 -16.62
C GLU A 681 12.13 -11.66 -16.07
N PHE A 682 11.83 -11.68 -14.77
CA PHE A 682 10.91 -10.75 -14.09
C PHE A 682 11.11 -9.28 -14.47
N ASN A 683 12.31 -8.71 -14.38
CA ASN A 683 12.52 -7.29 -14.69
C ASN A 683 12.22 -6.95 -16.15
N MET A 684 12.52 -7.87 -17.08
CA MET A 684 12.17 -7.71 -18.50
C MET A 684 10.67 -7.89 -18.76
N PHE A 685 10.01 -8.75 -18.00
CA PHE A 685 8.57 -9.00 -18.12
C PHE A 685 7.73 -7.87 -17.54
N LEU A 686 8.18 -7.24 -16.45
CA LEU A 686 7.43 -6.19 -15.75
C LEU A 686 7.30 -4.90 -16.57
N ASP A 687 8.28 -4.61 -17.44
CA ASP A 687 8.17 -3.57 -18.47
C ASP A 687 8.91 -3.96 -19.76
N PRO A 688 8.30 -4.81 -20.61
CA PRO A 688 8.92 -5.32 -21.83
C PRO A 688 9.21 -4.21 -22.84
N LEU A 689 8.35 -3.20 -22.89
CA LEU A 689 8.49 -2.07 -23.80
C LEU A 689 9.66 -1.17 -23.39
N ALA A 690 9.83 -0.90 -22.09
CA ALA A 690 11.01 -0.20 -21.60
C ALA A 690 12.28 -1.00 -21.86
N ALA A 691 12.25 -2.31 -21.62
CA ALA A 691 13.38 -3.18 -21.93
C ALA A 691 13.75 -3.11 -23.41
N LYS A 692 12.78 -3.28 -24.31
CA LYS A 692 12.99 -3.11 -25.76
C LYS A 692 13.57 -1.73 -26.10
N THR A 693 13.03 -0.66 -25.54
CA THR A 693 13.51 0.71 -25.76
C THR A 693 14.98 0.88 -25.36
N VAL A 694 15.40 0.34 -24.21
CA VAL A 694 16.79 0.41 -23.74
C VAL A 694 17.71 -0.47 -24.61
N PHE A 695 17.27 -1.66 -25.00
CA PHE A 695 18.03 -2.57 -25.87
C PHE A 695 18.04 -2.13 -27.34
N GLU A 696 17.23 -1.16 -27.76
CA GLU A 696 17.33 -0.51 -29.08
C GLU A 696 18.05 0.85 -29.03
N SER A 697 18.38 1.35 -27.83
CA SER A 697 19.07 2.63 -27.65
C SER A 697 20.55 2.61 -28.03
N ALA A 698 21.18 3.79 -28.13
CA ALA A 698 22.62 3.93 -28.36
C ALA A 698 23.50 3.74 -27.10
N LEU A 699 22.93 3.39 -25.94
CA LEU A 699 23.69 3.23 -24.69
C LEU A 699 24.59 1.98 -24.70
N GLU A 700 25.77 2.06 -24.10
CA GLU A 700 26.64 0.89 -23.88
C GLU A 700 26.06 0.02 -22.74
N VAL A 701 25.53 -1.15 -23.09
CA VAL A 701 24.83 -2.03 -22.14
C VAL A 701 25.69 -3.24 -21.77
N THR A 702 25.84 -3.44 -20.47
CA THR A 702 26.34 -4.67 -19.85
C THR A 702 25.18 -5.35 -19.11
N ILE A 703 24.88 -6.59 -19.45
CA ILE A 703 23.83 -7.39 -18.80
C ILE A 703 24.44 -8.42 -17.85
N VAL A 704 23.84 -8.55 -16.67
CA VAL A 704 24.08 -9.58 -15.66
C VAL A 704 22.90 -10.55 -15.72
N PRO A 705 22.94 -11.57 -16.61
CA PRO A 705 21.77 -12.37 -16.93
C PRO A 705 21.44 -13.38 -15.81
N LEU A 706 20.18 -13.81 -15.79
CA LEU A 706 19.60 -14.75 -14.82
C LEU A 706 20.45 -16.02 -14.60
N ARG A 707 21.05 -16.56 -15.67
CA ARG A 707 21.91 -17.74 -15.59
C ARG A 707 23.10 -17.55 -14.64
N ILE A 708 23.74 -16.38 -14.67
CA ILE A 708 24.88 -16.09 -13.78
C ILE A 708 24.40 -15.72 -12.38
N GLN A 709 23.28 -15.00 -12.27
CA GLN A 709 22.63 -14.72 -10.99
C GLN A 709 22.37 -16.04 -10.22
N ARG A 710 21.76 -17.04 -10.86
CA ARG A 710 21.50 -18.38 -10.28
C ARG A 710 22.77 -19.08 -9.77
N ARG A 711 23.94 -18.85 -10.39
CA ARG A 711 25.22 -19.45 -9.94
C ARG A 711 25.70 -18.89 -8.60
N VAL A 712 25.23 -17.71 -8.21
CA VAL A 712 25.63 -17.00 -6.99
C VAL A 712 24.49 -16.85 -5.97
N SER A 713 23.36 -17.52 -6.17
CA SER A 713 22.18 -17.47 -5.29
C SER A 713 22.19 -18.50 -4.16
N SER A 714 23.35 -18.83 -3.57
CA SER A 714 23.42 -19.75 -2.42
C SER A 714 23.28 -19.02 -1.08
N TYR A 715 22.14 -19.20 -0.42
CA TYR A 715 21.93 -18.75 0.96
C TYR A 715 22.97 -19.32 1.92
N LEU A 716 23.28 -20.61 1.80
CA LEU A 716 24.18 -21.30 2.71
C LEU A 716 25.60 -20.73 2.65
N GLU A 717 26.13 -20.53 1.44
CA GLU A 717 27.48 -20.00 1.26
C GLU A 717 27.58 -18.52 1.63
N THR A 718 26.54 -17.73 1.31
CA THR A 718 26.45 -16.32 1.71
C THR A 718 26.39 -16.17 3.24
N LEU A 719 25.52 -16.92 3.91
CA LEU A 719 25.38 -16.88 5.37
C LEU A 719 26.65 -17.39 6.08
N LYS A 720 27.29 -18.45 5.58
CA LYS A 720 28.60 -18.91 6.09
C LYS A 720 29.66 -17.83 6.00
N SER A 721 29.71 -17.11 4.88
CA SER A 721 30.69 -16.03 4.67
C SER A 721 30.42 -14.85 5.59
N LEU A 722 29.16 -14.39 5.67
CA LEU A 722 28.72 -13.36 6.62
C LEU A 722 28.98 -13.75 8.07
N HIS A 723 28.87 -15.03 8.42
CA HIS A 723 29.16 -15.52 9.76
C HIS A 723 30.63 -15.31 10.15
N LYS A 724 31.57 -15.45 9.21
CA LYS A 724 33.01 -15.27 9.44
C LYS A 724 33.46 -13.81 9.43
N THR A 725 32.67 -12.94 8.81
CA THR A 725 32.93 -11.50 8.74
C THR A 725 32.63 -10.78 10.06
N LYS A 726 33.35 -9.67 10.30
CA LYS A 726 33.08 -8.68 11.36
C LYS A 726 31.61 -8.24 11.39
N LYS A 727 31.10 -7.96 12.59
CA LYS A 727 29.66 -7.72 12.82
C LYS A 727 29.31 -6.23 12.82
N THR A 728 29.50 -5.57 11.69
CA THR A 728 28.94 -4.23 11.48
C THR A 728 27.40 -4.26 11.54
N PRO A 729 26.72 -3.15 11.87
CA PRO A 729 25.25 -3.12 11.96
C PRO A 729 24.56 -3.57 10.67
N GLU A 730 25.02 -3.10 9.52
CA GLU A 730 24.52 -3.47 8.20
C GLU A 730 24.80 -4.95 7.86
N ALA A 731 25.96 -5.51 8.23
CA ALA A 731 26.22 -6.94 8.05
C ALA A 731 25.29 -7.80 8.93
N LEU A 732 24.99 -7.36 10.15
CA LEU A 732 24.03 -8.02 11.04
C LEU A 732 22.60 -7.91 10.53
N PHE A 733 22.23 -6.78 9.92
CA PHE A 733 20.94 -6.61 9.26
C PHE A 733 20.83 -7.56 8.06
N THR A 734 21.81 -7.55 7.16
CA THR A 734 21.89 -8.45 6.00
C THR A 734 21.81 -9.91 6.41
N HIS A 735 22.57 -10.33 7.43
CA HIS A 735 22.49 -11.69 7.96
C HIS A 735 21.08 -12.05 8.45
N ARG A 736 20.40 -11.13 9.17
CA ARG A 736 19.03 -11.34 9.67
C ARG A 736 18.02 -11.46 8.53
N LEU A 737 18.10 -10.59 7.53
CA LEU A 737 17.23 -10.62 6.34
C LEU A 737 17.43 -11.92 5.57
N LEU A 738 18.67 -12.25 5.16
CA LEU A 738 18.96 -13.47 4.41
C LEU A 738 18.61 -14.75 5.20
N SER A 739 18.83 -14.75 6.53
CA SER A 739 18.40 -15.87 7.37
C SER A 739 16.88 -16.03 7.39
N ARG A 740 16.13 -14.92 7.34
CA ARG A 740 14.67 -14.93 7.29
C ARG A 740 14.18 -15.46 5.96
N LEU A 741 14.68 -14.91 4.84
CA LEU A 741 14.34 -15.38 3.49
C LEU A 741 14.64 -16.87 3.31
N TYR A 742 15.83 -17.32 3.72
CA TYR A 742 16.20 -18.73 3.67
C TYR A 742 15.24 -19.61 4.46
N ARG A 743 14.88 -19.22 5.70
CA ARG A 743 13.93 -19.97 6.52
C ARG A 743 12.53 -20.01 5.91
N LEU A 744 12.09 -18.93 5.25
CA LEU A 744 10.78 -18.88 4.60
C LEU A 744 10.76 -19.80 3.38
N GLN A 745 11.80 -19.74 2.54
CA GLN A 745 11.96 -20.63 1.39
C GLN A 745 11.91 -22.10 1.77
N GLN A 746 12.51 -22.49 2.90
CA GLN A 746 12.49 -23.87 3.38
C GLN A 746 11.14 -24.30 3.98
N LYS A 747 10.31 -23.36 4.42
CA LYS A 747 9.08 -23.66 5.18
C LYS A 747 7.82 -23.67 4.34
N HIS A 748 7.76 -22.90 3.27
CA HIS A 748 6.50 -22.67 2.57
C HIS A 748 6.70 -22.41 1.07
N TYR A 749 5.90 -23.09 0.24
CA TYR A 749 6.03 -23.08 -1.22
C TYR A 749 5.91 -21.68 -1.85
N ARG A 750 5.15 -20.77 -1.24
CA ARG A 750 5.01 -19.37 -1.69
C ARG A 750 6.29 -18.56 -1.62
N TYR A 751 7.32 -19.07 -0.96
CA TYR A 751 8.62 -18.42 -0.82
C TYR A 751 9.72 -19.20 -1.56
N HIS A 752 9.36 -20.09 -2.50
CA HIS A 752 10.37 -20.88 -3.21
C HIS A 752 11.35 -19.99 -4.02
N HIS A 753 10.88 -18.84 -4.51
CA HIS A 753 11.61 -17.92 -5.39
C HIS A 753 12.57 -16.95 -4.68
N MET A 754 12.66 -17.01 -3.34
CA MET A 754 13.44 -16.04 -2.55
C MET A 754 14.92 -15.98 -2.94
N ASP A 755 15.48 -17.00 -3.58
CA ASP A 755 16.86 -17.02 -4.09
C ASP A 755 17.08 -16.06 -5.27
N THR A 756 16.02 -15.59 -5.94
CA THR A 756 16.09 -14.55 -6.97
C THR A 756 16.72 -13.26 -6.42
N PHE A 757 16.30 -12.83 -5.23
CA PHE A 757 16.81 -11.61 -4.57
C PHE A 757 18.32 -11.67 -4.23
N LEU A 758 18.90 -12.86 -4.07
CA LEU A 758 20.36 -12.99 -3.89
C LEU A 758 21.12 -12.67 -5.18
N GLY A 759 20.50 -12.94 -6.33
CA GLY A 759 21.08 -12.71 -7.65
C GLY A 759 21.23 -11.22 -7.97
N GLU A 760 20.32 -10.38 -7.47
CA GLU A 760 20.30 -8.93 -7.69
C GLU A 760 21.51 -8.20 -7.12
N ILE A 761 22.11 -8.75 -6.06
CA ILE A 761 23.33 -8.21 -5.43
C ILE A 761 24.51 -8.24 -6.41
N LEU A 762 24.51 -9.19 -7.36
CA LEU A 762 25.63 -9.42 -8.27
C LEU A 762 25.95 -8.18 -9.12
N GLY A 763 24.95 -7.39 -9.53
CA GLY A 763 25.18 -6.17 -10.31
C GLY A 763 26.08 -5.17 -9.59
N ALA A 764 25.80 -4.91 -8.32
CA ALA A 764 26.61 -4.02 -7.50
C ALA A 764 28.03 -4.57 -7.28
N VAL A 765 28.17 -5.88 -7.09
CA VAL A 765 29.48 -6.55 -6.91
C VAL A 765 30.29 -6.52 -8.20
N VAL A 766 29.68 -6.73 -9.36
CA VAL A 766 30.34 -6.66 -10.67
C VAL A 766 30.74 -5.23 -11.03
N LEU A 767 29.90 -4.25 -10.72
CA LEU A 767 30.17 -2.84 -10.99
C LEU A 767 31.37 -2.30 -10.19
N ALA A 768 31.46 -2.67 -8.91
CA ALA A 768 32.48 -2.14 -8.00
C ALA A 768 33.70 -3.07 -7.80
N GLY A 769 33.55 -4.35 -8.12
CA GLY A 769 34.53 -5.39 -7.81
C GLY A 769 35.72 -5.41 -8.74
N ASP A 770 36.82 -5.98 -8.24
CA ASP A 770 38.03 -6.24 -9.04
C ASP A 770 37.75 -7.39 -10.03
N HIS A 771 37.83 -7.08 -11.32
CA HIS A 771 37.58 -8.02 -12.41
C HIS A 771 38.48 -9.27 -12.33
N SER A 772 39.74 -9.12 -11.93
CA SER A 772 40.69 -10.23 -11.81
C SER A 772 40.37 -11.10 -10.59
N TYR A 773 40.00 -10.49 -9.46
CA TYR A 773 39.64 -11.24 -8.25
C TYR A 773 38.36 -12.08 -8.44
N LEU A 774 37.37 -11.53 -9.13
CA LEU A 774 36.10 -12.20 -9.40
C LEU A 774 36.14 -13.14 -10.61
N ASN A 775 37.24 -13.16 -11.36
CA ASN A 775 37.40 -13.91 -12.61
C ASN A 775 36.24 -13.65 -13.59
N LEU A 776 35.92 -12.36 -13.79
CA LEU A 776 34.83 -11.94 -14.65
C LEU A 776 35.20 -12.11 -16.12
N THR A 777 34.35 -12.81 -16.87
CA THR A 777 34.44 -12.87 -18.33
C THR A 777 33.16 -12.39 -18.96
N PHE A 778 33.29 -11.68 -20.07
CA PHE A 778 32.17 -11.11 -20.82
C PHE A 778 32.19 -11.64 -22.25
N ARG A 779 31.00 -11.82 -22.82
CA ARG A 779 30.79 -12.10 -24.25
C ARG A 779 30.04 -10.95 -24.87
N ILE A 780 30.26 -10.72 -26.16
CA ILE A 780 29.46 -9.77 -26.92
C ILE A 780 28.41 -10.58 -27.67
N GLU A 781 27.15 -10.27 -27.42
CA GLU A 781 26.01 -10.92 -28.09
C GLU A 781 25.11 -9.87 -28.72
N SER A 782 24.44 -10.24 -29.82
CA SER A 782 23.48 -9.38 -30.50
C SER A 782 22.08 -9.74 -30.00
N VAL A 783 21.51 -8.90 -29.14
CA VAL A 783 20.30 -9.22 -28.36
C VAL A 783 19.12 -8.33 -28.75
N LYS A 784 17.94 -8.94 -28.83
CA LYS A 784 16.64 -8.31 -29.08
C LYS A 784 15.66 -8.68 -27.97
N VAL A 785 14.78 -7.77 -27.58
CA VAL A 785 13.72 -8.02 -26.58
C VAL A 785 12.36 -8.06 -27.28
N VAL A 786 11.53 -9.05 -26.93
CA VAL A 786 10.16 -9.18 -27.41
C VAL A 786 9.22 -8.34 -26.53
N ALA A 787 8.42 -7.48 -27.16
CA ALA A 787 7.43 -6.61 -26.51
C ALA A 787 6.32 -6.33 -27.53
N GLU A 788 5.51 -7.34 -27.81
CA GLU A 788 4.45 -7.33 -28.82
C GLU A 788 3.04 -7.24 -28.20
N GLY A 789 2.97 -7.17 -26.86
CA GLY A 789 1.71 -7.19 -26.12
C GLY A 789 1.16 -8.61 -25.92
N VAL A 790 2.01 -9.63 -26.10
CA VAL A 790 1.65 -11.04 -25.98
C VAL A 790 2.32 -11.61 -24.74
N GLU A 791 1.54 -11.78 -23.67
CA GLU A 791 2.03 -12.20 -22.35
C GLU A 791 2.95 -13.43 -22.38
N SER A 792 2.65 -14.43 -23.21
CA SER A 792 3.43 -15.69 -23.28
C SER A 792 4.86 -15.50 -23.80
N THR A 793 5.17 -14.37 -24.43
CA THR A 793 6.46 -14.11 -25.09
C THR A 793 7.10 -12.78 -24.70
N ASP A 794 6.31 -11.84 -24.20
CA ASP A 794 6.82 -10.53 -23.79
C ASP A 794 7.91 -10.65 -22.72
N GLY A 795 8.92 -9.80 -22.81
CA GLY A 795 10.11 -9.82 -21.95
C GLY A 795 11.15 -10.88 -22.34
N GLN A 796 10.87 -11.73 -23.34
CA GLN A 796 11.85 -12.70 -23.85
C GLN A 796 13.02 -11.97 -24.52
N MET A 797 14.25 -12.43 -24.23
CA MET A 797 15.45 -11.95 -24.89
C MET A 797 15.95 -13.00 -25.89
N LEU A 798 16.15 -12.57 -27.13
CA LEU A 798 16.56 -13.41 -28.26
C LEU A 798 17.90 -12.96 -28.82
N ILE A 799 18.72 -13.92 -29.26
CA ILE A 799 19.94 -13.62 -30.01
C ILE A 799 19.55 -13.42 -31.47
N ASP A 800 19.69 -12.20 -31.97
CA ASP A 800 19.37 -11.82 -33.34
C ASP A 800 20.56 -11.08 -33.95
N LYS A 801 21.28 -11.74 -34.88
CA LYS A 801 22.47 -11.17 -35.54
C LYS A 801 22.16 -10.05 -36.54
N GLN A 802 20.91 -9.89 -36.96
CA GLN A 802 20.52 -8.88 -37.96
C GLN A 802 19.90 -7.65 -37.31
N GLN A 803 19.04 -7.86 -36.31
CA GLN A 803 18.25 -6.78 -35.67
C GLN A 803 18.60 -6.56 -34.20
N GLY A 804 19.42 -7.41 -33.59
CA GLY A 804 19.83 -7.27 -32.19
C GLY A 804 20.88 -6.17 -31.99
N LYS A 805 20.91 -5.64 -30.78
CA LYS A 805 21.96 -4.71 -30.32
C LYS A 805 23.12 -5.51 -29.73
N LEU A 806 24.35 -5.09 -30.05
CA LEU A 806 25.53 -5.62 -29.40
C LEU A 806 25.56 -5.20 -27.93
N VAL A 807 25.54 -6.19 -27.04
CA VAL A 807 25.60 -5.99 -25.59
C VAL A 807 26.68 -6.87 -24.97
N LYS A 808 27.28 -6.40 -23.88
CA LYS A 808 28.24 -7.17 -23.09
C LYS A 808 27.49 -8.06 -22.11
N VAL A 809 27.50 -9.36 -22.32
CA VAL A 809 26.86 -10.36 -21.46
C VAL A 809 27.88 -10.91 -20.49
N LEU A 810 27.62 -10.80 -19.18
CA LEU A 810 28.43 -11.47 -18.17
C LEU A 810 28.28 -13.00 -18.34
N ASP A 811 29.41 -13.69 -18.54
CA ASP A 811 29.45 -15.13 -18.85
C ASP A 811 30.03 -15.95 -17.70
N ASN A 812 30.91 -15.37 -16.88
CA ASN A 812 31.46 -16.06 -15.72
C ASN A 812 31.72 -15.12 -14.54
N VAL A 813 31.55 -15.68 -13.35
CA VAL A 813 31.99 -15.14 -12.06
C VAL A 813 32.46 -16.32 -11.21
N ASP A 814 33.51 -16.16 -10.41
CA ASP A 814 33.88 -17.12 -9.37
C ASP A 814 32.93 -16.99 -8.17
N PRO A 815 32.08 -18.00 -7.88
CA PRO A 815 31.13 -17.90 -6.78
C PRO A 815 31.80 -17.78 -5.41
N LYS A 816 32.95 -18.44 -5.19
CA LYS A 816 33.64 -18.37 -3.89
C LYS A 816 34.20 -16.98 -3.66
N ALA A 817 34.81 -16.39 -4.69
CA ALA A 817 35.30 -15.02 -4.64
C ALA A 817 34.15 -14.03 -4.41
N TYR A 818 33.01 -14.24 -5.07
CA TYR A 818 31.79 -13.44 -4.90
C TYR A 818 31.29 -13.45 -3.44
N TYR A 819 31.04 -14.63 -2.86
CA TYR A 819 30.50 -14.72 -1.49
C TYR A 819 31.46 -14.11 -0.47
N HIS A 820 32.77 -14.34 -0.66
CA HIS A 820 33.80 -13.76 0.18
C HIS A 820 33.83 -12.24 0.06
N LEU A 821 33.84 -11.69 -1.16
CA LEU A 821 33.90 -10.25 -1.39
C LEU A 821 32.67 -9.53 -0.84
N PHE A 822 31.47 -10.05 -1.10
CA PHE A 822 30.23 -9.49 -0.58
C PHE A 822 30.25 -9.43 0.96
N ALA A 823 30.56 -10.55 1.61
CA ALA A 823 30.64 -10.60 3.07
C ALA A 823 31.77 -9.71 3.61
N TYR A 824 32.96 -9.75 3.02
CA TYR A 824 34.10 -8.93 3.44
C TYR A 824 33.77 -7.45 3.39
N GLN A 825 33.16 -6.98 2.30
CA GLN A 825 32.81 -5.58 2.12
C GLN A 825 31.81 -5.10 3.17
N LEU A 826 30.80 -5.90 3.48
CA LEU A 826 29.82 -5.58 4.53
C LEU A 826 30.46 -5.46 5.92
N GLY A 827 31.44 -6.29 6.25
CA GLY A 827 32.14 -6.20 7.55
C GLY A 827 33.24 -5.16 7.64
N ASN A 828 33.54 -4.45 6.56
CA ASN A 828 34.58 -3.42 6.57
C ASN A 828 34.12 -2.22 7.43
N GLU A 829 34.84 -1.85 8.48
CA GLU A 829 34.38 -0.79 9.40
C GLU A 829 34.53 0.65 8.84
N ARG A 830 35.26 0.86 7.74
CA ARG A 830 35.59 2.22 7.23
C ARG A 830 34.37 3.07 6.84
N GLN A 831 33.33 2.45 6.30
CA GLN A 831 32.07 3.10 5.91
C GLN A 831 30.89 2.37 6.56
N SER A 832 30.97 2.10 7.85
CA SER A 832 29.89 1.41 8.59
C SER A 832 28.78 2.37 8.99
N ALA A 833 27.61 1.82 9.33
CA ALA A 833 26.47 2.60 9.77
C ALA A 833 26.83 3.56 10.91
N VAL A 834 26.44 4.83 10.78
CA VAL A 834 26.56 5.83 11.84
C VAL A 834 25.49 5.64 12.92
N LEU A 835 24.37 5.00 12.54
CA LEU A 835 23.25 4.71 13.42
C LEU A 835 22.75 3.28 13.20
N ALA A 836 22.98 2.40 14.17
CA ALA A 836 22.88 0.96 13.96
C ALA A 836 21.44 0.40 13.81
N SER A 837 20.44 1.02 14.43
CA SER A 837 19.05 0.55 14.45
C SER A 837 18.10 1.57 15.05
N PHE A 838 16.78 1.34 14.92
CA PHE A 838 15.78 2.12 15.64
C PHE A 838 15.97 2.06 17.16
N ASP A 839 16.34 0.90 17.71
CA ASP A 839 16.60 0.78 19.16
C ASP A 839 17.80 1.63 19.61
N ALA A 840 18.84 1.75 18.78
CA ALA A 840 19.95 2.65 19.05
C ALA A 840 19.48 4.12 19.01
N GLN A 841 18.67 4.48 18.02
CA GLN A 841 18.11 5.81 17.87
C GLN A 841 17.19 6.19 19.04
N LYS A 842 16.33 5.28 19.49
CA LYS A 842 15.48 5.48 20.67
C LYS A 842 16.31 5.81 21.91
N ARG A 843 17.40 5.09 22.16
CA ARG A 843 18.29 5.37 23.31
C ARG A 843 18.85 6.80 23.24
N MET A 844 19.24 7.25 22.05
CA MET A 844 19.74 8.62 21.83
C MET A 844 18.65 9.68 22.09
N TRP A 845 17.39 9.39 21.80
CA TRP A 845 16.30 10.33 22.04
C TRP A 845 15.66 10.24 23.44
N CYS A 846 15.97 9.19 24.21
CA CYS A 846 15.52 9.02 25.59
C CYS A 846 16.51 9.62 26.61
N GLU A 847 17.80 9.66 26.30
CA GLU A 847 18.85 10.15 27.21
C GLU A 847 19.46 11.47 26.71
N PRO A 848 19.79 12.43 27.59
CA PRO A 848 20.56 13.61 27.18
C PRO A 848 21.94 13.15 26.70
N LEU A 849 22.39 13.66 25.55
CA LEU A 849 23.75 13.42 25.05
C LEU A 849 24.73 13.82 26.16
N LYS A 850 25.53 12.86 26.65
CA LYS A 850 26.66 13.16 27.50
C LYS A 850 27.64 13.98 26.66
N GLU A 851 27.65 15.29 26.84
CA GLU A 851 28.74 16.13 26.38
C GLU A 851 30.02 15.60 27.06
N PHE A 852 30.85 14.92 26.29
CA PHE A 852 32.22 14.65 26.72
C PHE A 852 32.94 16.00 26.69
N VAL A 853 33.04 16.62 27.87
CA VAL A 853 33.84 17.82 28.15
C VAL A 853 35.32 17.54 27.93
#